data_AF-G3JLK3-F1
#
_entry.id   AF-G3JLK3-F1
#
_cell.length_a   1.000
_cell.length_b   1.000
_cell.length_c   1.000
_cell.angle_alpha   90.00
_cell.angle_beta   90.00
_cell.angle_gamma   90.00
#
_symmetry.space_group_name_H-M   'P 1'
#
loop_
_entity.id
_entity.type
_entity.pdbx_description
1 polymer ?
#
loop_
_entity_poly.entity_id
_entity_poly.type
_entity_poly.pdbx_seq_one_letter_code
_entity_poly.pdbx_strand_id
1 'polypeptide(L)'
;MTGRAATRGRGRGRGNPPKQTPSTQSKPPAARRPATRRICDYCSSDPSGQIRHEQQPCDWTDGKYPLECSNCADHRALHPIQAAGHVCQVLRKPLLYRKYSRYHPARYDQALSPLNGQPTSTGLCCVKCAADDKTAGCDVDPILGYQCSRCKADDMCQLSDGRLMDNKPNLRQGVVRWFRHACDSCAQLAAARRVEQRDQCSWLADHTVWNQACDRCRSNNLVCIGSSIVAAMPAAISIPENWRPRSFIALGWAELRPGTVWRKVCMNCRRDSNHCRASIAAPYSACGRCTALGLDCVDHQGTAYPIFDLSQVGFGSYLPFTACRRCVQSGRNCDRQRPCDSCTNYGEAQLCDNAFLITTAGKNRMSNCIHGRLTPRPGPLYYLAHGYGANGVTDVKDGSRMEHWIGPLVENYVMPSISFHVGTLVRDVSRQRESLIPRSTPPHAAPGTLLASSPASQLSANDLAVMINQVWPQSYLMNTLSNFAEEQRQARLRKRMVQFDTPAGVDAPPTAADIAAALNENPNFASVAIRQVVQPLPVVSHTSEEDEDVEFEEGEEEEEDEDSDQGEQGDPIEQSNNPDNVSFLPQPAAAPDQRRPILQQIVQTVATVASLSQPAQDAAGDADNTDGTDHVMDIKVPEGEHLPIDPTLQLWDPATPIPIILSYPSTLRLPFRPKTDEMDFEMTDMSRMSIISLVSFS
;
A
#
# COMPACT_ATOMS: atom_id res chain seq x y z
N MET A 1 4.77 65.00 -25.12
CA MET A 1 5.70 63.86 -24.89
C MET A 1 4.86 62.70 -24.37
N THR A 2 4.15 62.01 -25.27
CA THR A 2 4.46 60.68 -25.85
C THR A 2 4.43 59.54 -24.83
N GLY A 3 3.36 58.71 -24.89
CA GLY A 3 3.26 57.46 -24.12
C GLY A 3 1.96 56.66 -24.31
N ARG A 4 1.59 56.41 -25.58
CA ARG A 4 0.79 55.29 -26.15
C ARG A 4 -0.11 54.43 -25.23
N ALA A 5 -1.43 54.59 -25.41
CA ALA A 5 -2.46 53.58 -25.13
C ALA A 5 -2.71 52.70 -26.37
N ALA A 6 -2.89 51.39 -26.19
CA ALA A 6 -3.30 50.46 -27.24
C ALA A 6 -4.62 49.77 -26.86
N THR A 7 -5.69 50.25 -27.47
CA THR A 7 -7.03 49.64 -27.56
C THR A 7 -6.99 48.44 -28.50
N ARG A 8 -7.46 47.26 -28.04
CA ARG A 8 -7.76 46.11 -28.92
C ARG A 8 -9.26 45.99 -29.13
N GLY A 9 -9.66 46.21 -30.37
CA GLY A 9 -11.03 46.19 -30.85
C GLY A 9 -11.57 44.77 -31.09
N ARG A 10 -12.91 44.70 -30.98
CA ARG A 10 -13.77 43.57 -31.32
C ARG A 10 -13.70 43.26 -32.82
N GLY A 11 -13.34 42.02 -33.17
CA GLY A 11 -13.50 41.46 -34.52
C GLY A 11 -14.69 40.51 -34.57
N ARG A 12 -15.75 40.89 -35.30
CA ARG A 12 -16.87 40.02 -35.67
C ARG A 12 -16.41 39.04 -36.75
N GLY A 13 -16.35 37.75 -36.44
CA GLY A 13 -16.16 36.67 -37.43
C GLY A 13 -17.48 36.24 -38.06
N ARG A 14 -17.61 36.44 -39.37
CA ARG A 14 -18.73 35.98 -40.21
C ARG A 14 -18.73 34.46 -40.32
N GLY A 15 -19.89 33.84 -40.16
CA GLY A 15 -20.10 32.41 -40.44
C GLY A 15 -20.00 32.12 -41.94
N ASN A 16 -19.23 31.09 -42.29
CA ASN A 16 -19.26 30.46 -43.61
C ASN A 16 -20.19 29.23 -43.55
N PRO A 17 -21.02 28.98 -44.58
CA PRO A 17 -21.85 27.79 -44.65
C PRO A 17 -21.02 26.52 -44.91
N PRO A 18 -21.50 25.34 -44.49
CA PRO A 18 -20.77 24.08 -44.60
C PRO A 18 -20.62 23.65 -46.07
N LYS A 19 -19.37 23.39 -46.47
CA LYS A 19 -19.01 22.85 -47.78
C LYS A 19 -19.46 21.38 -47.82
N GLN A 20 -20.41 21.05 -48.69
CA GLN A 20 -20.80 19.67 -49.00
C GLN A 20 -19.59 18.94 -49.60
N THR A 21 -19.09 17.93 -48.89
CA THR A 21 -18.10 16.98 -49.38
C THR A 21 -18.75 16.00 -50.35
N PRO A 22 -18.17 15.77 -51.54
CA PRO A 22 -18.71 14.79 -52.49
C PRO A 22 -18.60 13.38 -51.91
N SER A 23 -19.70 12.63 -52.03
CA SER A 23 -19.83 11.23 -51.63
C SER A 23 -18.75 10.38 -52.29
N THR A 24 -17.76 9.99 -51.51
CA THR A 24 -16.74 9.03 -51.93
C THR A 24 -17.36 7.64 -51.87
N GLN A 25 -17.53 7.03 -53.04
CA GLN A 25 -17.95 5.64 -53.18
C GLN A 25 -17.02 4.76 -52.34
N SER A 26 -17.60 4.08 -51.36
CA SER A 26 -16.94 3.16 -50.44
C SER A 26 -16.36 1.98 -51.22
N LYS A 27 -15.05 2.03 -51.48
CA LYS A 27 -14.27 0.84 -51.89
C LYS A 27 -14.44 -0.24 -50.81
N PRO A 28 -14.67 -1.51 -51.20
CA PRO A 28 -14.72 -2.60 -50.23
C PRO A 28 -13.40 -2.65 -49.45
N PRO A 29 -13.43 -2.92 -48.13
CA PRO A 29 -12.23 -2.98 -47.32
C PRO A 29 -11.29 -4.02 -47.91
N ALA A 30 -10.14 -3.57 -48.41
CA ALA A 30 -9.10 -4.46 -48.89
C ALA A 30 -8.79 -5.46 -47.78
N ALA A 31 -8.98 -6.75 -48.04
CA ALA A 31 -8.66 -7.83 -47.11
C ALA A 31 -7.22 -7.60 -46.63
N ARG A 32 -7.05 -7.20 -45.37
CA ARG A 32 -5.73 -7.03 -44.77
C ARG A 32 -5.04 -8.38 -44.89
N ARG A 33 -4.03 -8.45 -45.76
CA ARG A 33 -3.12 -9.60 -45.81
C ARG A 33 -2.69 -9.87 -44.36
N PRO A 34 -2.77 -11.12 -43.88
CA PRO A 34 -2.29 -11.44 -42.54
C PRO A 34 -0.86 -10.92 -42.45
N ALA A 35 -0.59 -10.11 -41.44
CA ALA A 35 0.74 -9.54 -41.23
C ALA A 35 1.73 -10.71 -41.25
N THR A 36 2.66 -10.70 -42.21
CA THR A 36 3.71 -11.72 -42.28
C THR A 36 4.41 -11.72 -40.92
N ARG A 37 4.32 -12.84 -40.20
CA ARG A 37 5.01 -13.00 -38.90
C ARG A 37 6.48 -12.71 -39.14
N ARG A 38 6.99 -11.66 -38.51
CA ARG A 38 8.40 -11.26 -38.65
C ARG A 38 9.24 -12.31 -37.92
N ILE A 39 10.21 -12.87 -38.64
CA ILE A 39 11.21 -13.80 -38.11
C ILE A 39 12.40 -12.96 -37.65
N CYS A 40 13.06 -13.34 -36.55
CA CYS A 40 14.27 -12.66 -36.11
C CYS A 40 15.50 -13.02 -36.96
N ASP A 41 16.51 -12.17 -36.97
CA ASP A 41 17.69 -12.31 -37.83
C ASP A 41 18.43 -13.63 -37.59
N TYR A 42 18.47 -14.09 -36.34
CA TYR A 42 19.03 -15.41 -35.99
C TYR A 42 18.27 -16.55 -36.66
N CYS A 43 16.94 -16.59 -36.51
CA CYS A 43 16.13 -17.67 -37.07
C CYS A 43 16.07 -17.63 -38.61
N SER A 44 16.25 -16.46 -39.24
CA SER A 44 16.21 -16.33 -40.69
C SER A 44 17.56 -16.58 -41.36
N SER A 45 18.66 -16.18 -40.72
CA SER A 45 19.94 -15.98 -41.42
C SER A 45 21.08 -16.81 -40.84
N ASP A 46 21.04 -17.17 -39.55
CA ASP A 46 22.08 -18.00 -38.93
C ASP A 46 21.84 -19.49 -39.23
N PRO A 47 22.84 -20.27 -39.67
CA PRO A 47 22.65 -21.69 -39.96
C PRO A 47 22.10 -22.50 -38.78
N SER A 48 22.56 -22.22 -37.56
CA SER A 48 22.04 -22.89 -36.35
C SER A 48 20.64 -22.41 -36.00
N GLY A 49 20.35 -21.12 -36.25
CA GLY A 49 19.03 -20.54 -36.06
C GLY A 49 17.99 -21.06 -37.05
N GLN A 50 18.37 -21.30 -38.32
CA GLN A 50 17.51 -21.88 -39.35
C GLN A 50 17.11 -23.32 -39.00
N ILE A 51 18.08 -24.16 -38.59
CA ILE A 51 17.80 -25.53 -38.13
C ILE A 51 16.83 -25.53 -36.94
N ARG A 52 17.05 -24.61 -35.97
CA ARG A 52 16.11 -24.45 -34.85
C ARG A 52 14.75 -23.93 -35.30
N HIS A 53 14.70 -23.03 -36.27
CA HIS A 53 13.45 -22.49 -36.81
C HIS A 53 12.60 -23.57 -37.48
N GLU A 54 13.22 -24.51 -38.19
CA GLU A 54 12.57 -25.69 -38.77
C GLU A 54 11.97 -26.60 -37.70
N GLN A 55 12.64 -26.74 -36.55
CA GLN A 55 12.15 -27.55 -35.42
C GLN A 55 11.09 -26.83 -34.58
N GLN A 56 11.26 -25.53 -34.39
CA GLN A 56 10.41 -24.67 -33.58
C GLN A 56 10.30 -23.30 -34.25
N PRO A 57 9.08 -22.86 -34.64
CA PRO A 57 8.92 -21.57 -35.29
C PRO A 57 9.36 -20.42 -34.39
N CYS A 58 9.86 -19.34 -35.00
CA CYS A 58 10.21 -18.13 -34.29
C CYS A 58 8.94 -17.54 -33.66
N ASP A 59 8.87 -17.61 -32.33
CA ASP A 59 7.73 -17.21 -31.50
C ASP A 59 7.92 -15.81 -30.89
N TRP A 60 8.73 -14.96 -31.53
CA TRP A 60 8.81 -13.55 -31.18
C TRP A 60 7.44 -12.90 -31.28
N THR A 61 7.08 -12.09 -30.29
CA THR A 61 5.81 -11.37 -30.23
C THR A 61 6.05 -9.87 -30.20
N ASP A 62 5.35 -9.13 -31.05
CA ASP A 62 5.26 -7.68 -30.93
C ASP A 62 4.37 -7.31 -29.74
N GLY A 63 4.65 -6.18 -29.09
CA GLY A 63 3.89 -5.72 -27.93
C GLY A 63 4.60 -4.62 -27.17
N LYS A 64 3.97 -4.17 -26.08
CA LYS A 64 4.56 -3.16 -25.18
C LYS A 64 5.87 -3.64 -24.54
N TYR A 65 5.95 -4.95 -24.28
CA TYR A 65 7.12 -5.60 -23.73
C TYR A 65 7.53 -6.74 -24.67
N PRO A 66 8.20 -6.43 -25.80
CA PRO A 66 8.51 -7.44 -26.80
C PRO A 66 9.61 -8.35 -26.25
N LEU A 67 9.29 -9.64 -26.10
CA LEU A 67 10.23 -10.66 -25.64
C LEU A 67 10.96 -11.27 -26.82
N GLU A 68 12.22 -11.67 -26.62
CA GLU A 68 12.96 -12.44 -27.61
C GLU A 68 12.29 -13.79 -27.95
N CYS A 69 12.67 -14.39 -29.08
CA CYS A 69 12.17 -15.72 -29.44
C CYS A 69 12.84 -16.83 -28.61
N SER A 70 12.15 -17.97 -28.48
CA SER A 70 12.59 -19.13 -27.73
C SER A 70 13.86 -19.75 -28.32
N ASN A 71 14.04 -19.68 -29.64
CA ASN A 71 15.25 -20.17 -30.29
C ASN A 71 16.50 -19.37 -29.89
N CYS A 72 16.39 -18.04 -29.78
CA CYS A 72 17.46 -17.17 -29.29
C CYS A 72 17.76 -17.41 -27.80
N ALA A 73 16.72 -17.55 -26.98
CA ALA A 73 16.87 -17.88 -25.56
C ALA A 73 17.57 -19.25 -25.38
N ASP A 74 17.12 -20.27 -26.11
CA ASP A 74 17.71 -21.61 -26.08
C ASP A 74 19.15 -21.64 -26.63
N HIS A 75 19.48 -20.77 -27.59
CA HIS A 75 20.83 -20.66 -28.12
C HIS A 75 21.79 -20.11 -27.05
N ARG A 76 21.37 -19.05 -26.35
CA ARG A 76 22.11 -18.48 -25.20
C ARG A 76 22.27 -19.48 -24.06
N ALA A 77 21.22 -20.20 -23.71
CA ALA A 77 21.25 -21.16 -22.61
C ALA A 77 22.20 -22.34 -22.87
N LEU A 78 22.23 -22.85 -24.10
CA LEU A 78 23.08 -23.99 -24.48
C LEU A 78 24.54 -23.59 -24.76
N HIS A 79 24.81 -22.31 -25.04
CA HIS A 79 26.14 -21.78 -25.35
C HIS A 79 26.45 -20.53 -24.52
N PRO A 80 26.47 -20.63 -23.17
CA PRO A 80 26.51 -19.46 -22.29
C PRO A 80 27.74 -18.56 -22.53
N ILE A 81 28.86 -19.13 -22.98
CA ILE A 81 30.08 -18.38 -23.30
C ILE A 81 30.04 -17.89 -24.75
N GLN A 82 29.85 -18.78 -25.73
CA GLN A 82 29.94 -18.42 -27.15
C GLN A 82 28.82 -17.48 -27.60
N ALA A 83 27.64 -17.59 -26.98
CA ALA A 83 26.47 -16.78 -27.25
C ALA A 83 26.22 -15.71 -26.18
N ALA A 84 27.21 -15.38 -25.35
CA ALA A 84 27.08 -14.36 -24.29
C ALA A 84 26.57 -13.01 -24.83
N GLY A 85 27.06 -12.59 -26.01
CA GLY A 85 26.65 -11.36 -26.69
C GLY A 85 25.48 -11.52 -27.67
N HIS A 86 24.81 -12.69 -27.69
CA HIS A 86 23.72 -12.94 -28.62
C HIS A 86 22.50 -12.08 -28.27
N VAL A 87 22.01 -11.33 -29.25
CA VAL A 87 20.79 -10.51 -29.14
C VAL A 87 19.82 -10.96 -30.21
N CYS A 88 18.58 -11.26 -29.80
CA CYS A 88 17.50 -11.46 -30.75
C CYS A 88 17.21 -10.14 -31.46
N GLN A 89 17.48 -10.05 -32.76
CA GLN A 89 17.27 -8.84 -33.54
C GLN A 89 16.06 -9.01 -34.47
N VAL A 90 15.15 -8.04 -34.46
CA VAL A 90 13.97 -8.01 -35.33
C VAL A 90 13.92 -6.66 -36.03
N LEU A 91 13.71 -6.68 -37.35
CA LEU A 91 13.72 -5.47 -38.17
C LEU A 91 12.75 -4.40 -37.63
N ARG A 92 13.29 -3.19 -37.40
CA ARG A 92 12.58 -2.01 -36.85
C ARG A 92 12.08 -2.15 -35.40
N LYS A 93 12.72 -2.99 -34.58
CA LYS A 93 12.44 -3.09 -33.14
C LYS A 93 13.73 -2.90 -32.34
N PRO A 94 13.91 -1.77 -31.65
CA PRO A 94 15.20 -1.38 -31.06
C PRO A 94 15.52 -2.09 -29.74
N LEU A 95 14.50 -2.57 -29.01
CA LEU A 95 14.68 -3.21 -27.71
C LEU A 95 13.84 -4.48 -27.63
N LEU A 96 14.49 -5.61 -27.38
CA LEU A 96 13.83 -6.87 -27.03
C LEU A 96 14.29 -7.30 -25.64
N TYR A 97 13.34 -7.69 -24.80
CA TYR A 97 13.62 -8.21 -23.47
C TYR A 97 13.98 -9.69 -23.55
N ARG A 98 14.98 -10.10 -22.78
CA ARG A 98 15.42 -11.48 -22.63
C ARG A 98 14.36 -12.27 -21.87
N LYS A 99 14.20 -13.55 -22.20
CA LYS A 99 13.30 -14.49 -21.52
C LYS A 99 14.03 -15.75 -21.11
N TYR A 100 13.46 -16.52 -20.19
CA TYR A 100 14.01 -17.83 -19.84
C TYR A 100 13.84 -18.84 -20.97
N SER A 101 14.88 -19.66 -21.16
CA SER A 101 14.88 -20.87 -21.96
C SER A 101 14.49 -22.08 -21.11
N ARG A 102 13.97 -23.13 -21.75
CA ARG A 102 13.78 -24.46 -21.14
C ARG A 102 15.09 -25.14 -20.71
N TYR A 103 16.24 -24.66 -21.20
CA TYR A 103 17.56 -25.18 -20.85
C TYR A 103 18.25 -24.39 -19.74
N HIS A 104 17.66 -23.29 -19.27
CA HIS A 104 18.16 -22.61 -18.08
C HIS A 104 17.89 -23.47 -16.82
N PRO A 105 18.78 -23.44 -15.83
CA PRO A 105 18.50 -24.08 -14.55
C PRO A 105 17.33 -23.38 -13.86
N ALA A 106 16.48 -24.17 -13.20
CA ALA A 106 15.37 -23.64 -12.41
C ALA A 106 15.84 -22.72 -11.29
N ARG A 107 16.92 -23.12 -10.61
CA ARG A 107 17.51 -22.37 -9.50
C ARG A 107 18.57 -21.38 -9.95
N TYR A 108 18.57 -20.20 -9.35
CA TYR A 108 19.50 -19.12 -9.69
C TYR A 108 20.95 -19.37 -9.26
N ASP A 109 21.18 -20.19 -8.23
CA ASP A 109 22.52 -20.54 -7.75
C ASP A 109 23.26 -21.49 -8.70
N GLN A 110 22.51 -22.12 -9.60
CA GLN A 110 23.02 -22.97 -10.67
C GLN A 110 23.25 -22.20 -11.98
N ALA A 111 22.93 -20.90 -12.02
CA ALA A 111 23.12 -20.07 -13.21
C ALA A 111 24.59 -20.08 -13.64
N LEU A 112 24.84 -20.31 -14.93
CA LEU A 112 26.19 -20.30 -15.48
C LEU A 112 26.59 -18.87 -15.85
N SER A 113 27.79 -18.44 -15.45
CA SER A 113 28.30 -17.13 -15.86
C SER A 113 28.66 -17.15 -17.35
N PRO A 114 28.23 -16.16 -18.14
CA PRO A 114 28.61 -16.06 -19.55
C PRO A 114 30.11 -15.77 -19.76
N LEU A 115 30.84 -15.39 -18.70
CA LEU A 115 32.27 -15.10 -18.78
C LEU A 115 33.14 -16.37 -18.75
N ASN A 116 32.75 -17.37 -17.94
CA ASN A 116 33.58 -18.54 -17.67
C ASN A 116 32.83 -19.88 -17.76
N GLY A 117 31.51 -19.87 -17.96
CA GLY A 117 30.66 -21.06 -18.02
C GLY A 117 30.50 -21.82 -16.71
N GLN A 118 30.94 -21.25 -15.58
CA GLN A 118 30.85 -21.89 -14.27
C GLN A 118 29.60 -21.40 -13.49
N PRO A 119 29.04 -22.24 -12.58
CA PRO A 119 27.94 -21.83 -11.72
C PRO A 119 28.30 -20.63 -10.84
N THR A 120 27.41 -19.65 -10.74
CA THR A 120 27.58 -18.45 -9.94
C THR A 120 27.04 -18.65 -8.52
N SER A 121 27.69 -19.49 -7.72
CA SER A 121 27.39 -19.58 -6.27
C SER A 121 27.67 -18.27 -5.53
N THR A 122 28.58 -17.45 -6.05
CA THR A 122 28.93 -16.11 -5.56
C THR A 122 28.05 -14.98 -6.10
N GLY A 123 27.17 -15.24 -7.07
CA GLY A 123 26.49 -14.23 -7.88
C GLY A 123 24.98 -14.07 -7.68
N LEU A 124 24.41 -14.57 -6.58
CA LEU A 124 22.98 -14.41 -6.28
C LEU A 124 22.58 -13.02 -5.79
N CYS A 125 23.58 -12.20 -5.48
CA CYS A 125 23.43 -10.85 -4.95
C CYS A 125 24.37 -9.90 -5.68
N CYS A 126 23.91 -8.68 -5.96
CA CYS A 126 24.78 -7.63 -6.49
C CYS A 126 25.69 -7.08 -5.38
N VAL A 127 26.82 -6.49 -5.78
CA VAL A 127 27.83 -5.92 -4.88
C VAL A 127 27.20 -4.91 -3.91
N LYS A 128 26.28 -4.05 -4.39
CA LYS A 128 25.58 -3.06 -3.56
C LYS A 128 24.71 -3.70 -2.48
N CYS A 129 23.85 -4.66 -2.86
CA CYS A 129 23.00 -5.34 -1.89
C CYS A 129 23.81 -6.19 -0.90
N ALA A 130 24.97 -6.69 -1.30
CA ALA A 130 25.88 -7.40 -0.39
C ALA A 130 26.52 -6.43 0.61
N ALA A 131 26.98 -5.25 0.15
CA ALA A 131 27.55 -4.22 1.00
C ALA A 131 26.54 -3.65 2.01
N ASP A 132 25.27 -3.55 1.62
CA ASP A 132 24.18 -3.06 2.47
C ASP A 132 23.61 -4.12 3.45
N ASP A 133 24.19 -5.33 3.52
CA ASP A 133 23.66 -6.49 4.27
C ASP A 133 22.19 -6.81 3.93
N LYS A 134 21.91 -6.79 2.63
CA LYS A 134 20.58 -6.83 2.02
C LYS A 134 20.43 -8.00 1.05
N THR A 135 21.25 -9.03 1.23
CA THR A 135 21.41 -10.19 0.34
C THR A 135 20.11 -10.99 0.18
N ALA A 136 19.34 -11.18 1.26
CA ALA A 136 18.11 -11.95 1.23
C ALA A 136 17.03 -11.31 0.33
N GLY A 137 17.03 -9.99 0.19
CA GLY A 137 16.09 -9.25 -0.65
C GLY A 137 16.61 -8.91 -2.05
N CYS A 138 17.84 -9.31 -2.40
CA CYS A 138 18.40 -9.01 -3.72
C CYS A 138 17.76 -9.89 -4.78
N ASP A 139 17.13 -9.25 -5.77
CA ASP A 139 16.43 -9.90 -6.88
C ASP A 139 17.13 -9.69 -8.23
N VAL A 140 18.46 -9.53 -8.21
CA VAL A 140 19.30 -9.47 -9.42
C VAL A 140 19.18 -10.78 -10.21
N ASP A 141 18.91 -10.73 -11.51
CA ASP A 141 18.71 -11.93 -12.33
C ASP A 141 20.01 -12.34 -13.06
N PRO A 142 20.78 -13.31 -12.54
CA PRO A 142 22.06 -13.69 -13.16
C PRO A 142 21.91 -14.44 -14.49
N ILE A 143 20.72 -15.00 -14.77
CA ILE A 143 20.42 -15.78 -15.96
C ILE A 143 20.02 -14.86 -17.12
N LEU A 144 19.13 -13.90 -16.86
CA LEU A 144 18.68 -12.93 -17.86
C LEU A 144 19.55 -11.67 -17.91
N GLY A 145 20.42 -11.44 -16.93
CA GLY A 145 21.27 -10.27 -16.89
C GLY A 145 20.53 -8.99 -16.46
N TYR A 146 19.50 -9.10 -15.61
CA TYR A 146 18.73 -7.94 -15.14
C TYR A 146 19.14 -7.49 -13.74
N GLN A 147 19.21 -6.18 -13.53
CA GLN A 147 19.59 -5.57 -12.26
C GLN A 147 18.56 -5.82 -11.14
N CYS A 148 18.98 -5.77 -9.87
CA CYS A 148 18.03 -5.84 -8.77
C CYS A 148 17.19 -4.54 -8.65
N SER A 149 15.99 -4.66 -8.10
CA SER A 149 15.04 -3.54 -7.88
C SER A 149 15.53 -2.52 -6.86
N ARG A 150 16.60 -2.81 -6.10
CA ARG A 150 17.23 -1.89 -5.13
C ARG A 150 18.31 -1.00 -5.72
N CYS A 151 18.82 -1.34 -6.91
CA CYS A 151 19.76 -0.47 -7.63
C CYS A 151 18.97 0.52 -8.46
N LYS A 152 19.26 1.82 -8.33
CA LYS A 152 18.79 2.82 -9.28
C LYS A 152 19.46 2.58 -10.64
N ALA A 153 18.87 3.11 -11.71
CA ALA A 153 19.46 3.02 -13.05
C ALA A 153 20.90 3.60 -13.10
N ASP A 154 21.18 4.62 -12.27
CA ASP A 154 22.49 5.27 -12.19
C ASP A 154 23.51 4.49 -11.32
N ASP A 155 23.05 3.59 -10.45
CA ASP A 155 23.90 2.91 -9.47
C ASP A 155 24.75 1.77 -10.07
N MET A 156 24.63 1.50 -11.38
CA MET A 156 25.28 0.40 -12.10
C MET A 156 25.30 -0.91 -11.30
N CYS A 157 24.18 -1.64 -11.31
CA CYS A 157 24.09 -2.92 -10.61
C CYS A 157 25.12 -3.92 -11.14
N GLN A 158 26.06 -4.32 -10.29
CA GLN A 158 27.16 -5.22 -10.65
C GLN A 158 27.14 -6.51 -9.82
N LEU A 159 27.41 -7.64 -10.46
CA LEU A 159 27.66 -8.92 -9.76
C LEU A 159 29.13 -9.02 -9.30
N SER A 160 29.40 -9.96 -8.38
CA SER A 160 30.76 -10.18 -7.87
C SER A 160 31.78 -10.61 -8.93
N ASP A 161 31.31 -11.14 -10.06
CA ASP A 161 32.13 -11.51 -11.22
C ASP A 161 32.41 -10.34 -12.17
N GLY A 162 32.01 -9.13 -11.80
CA GLY A 162 32.26 -7.89 -12.54
C GLY A 162 31.20 -7.56 -13.60
N ARG A 163 30.22 -8.44 -13.84
CA ARG A 163 29.16 -8.18 -14.84
C ARG A 163 28.26 -7.04 -14.43
N LEU A 164 28.06 -6.09 -15.33
CA LEU A 164 27.03 -5.06 -15.25
C LEU A 164 25.69 -5.64 -15.70
N MET A 165 24.63 -5.28 -14.99
CA MET A 165 23.29 -5.79 -15.22
C MET A 165 22.41 -4.75 -15.91
N ASP A 166 21.58 -5.21 -16.84
CA ASP A 166 20.66 -4.37 -17.61
C ASP A 166 19.47 -3.93 -16.76
N ASN A 167 18.90 -2.76 -17.08
CA ASN A 167 17.68 -2.26 -16.43
C ASN A 167 16.51 -3.26 -16.57
N LYS A 168 15.77 -3.48 -15.48
CA LYS A 168 14.51 -4.23 -15.52
C LYS A 168 13.44 -3.44 -16.28
N PRO A 169 12.58 -4.11 -17.05
CA PRO A 169 11.39 -3.47 -17.59
C PRO A 169 10.47 -2.97 -16.46
N ASN A 170 9.99 -1.72 -16.55
CA ASN A 170 8.97 -1.20 -15.65
C ASN A 170 7.58 -1.71 -16.08
N LEU A 171 7.11 -2.75 -15.40
CA LEU A 171 5.85 -3.42 -15.72
C LEU A 171 4.68 -2.71 -15.04
N ARG A 172 3.59 -2.51 -15.81
CA ARG A 172 2.30 -2.13 -15.22
C ARG A 172 1.75 -3.29 -14.39
N GLN A 173 0.93 -2.98 -13.38
CA GLN A 173 0.18 -3.99 -12.64
C GLN A 173 -0.63 -4.88 -13.58
N GLY A 174 -0.73 -6.17 -13.26
CA GLY A 174 -1.40 -7.18 -14.08
C GLY A 174 -0.55 -7.79 -15.19
N VAL A 175 0.69 -7.32 -15.39
CA VAL A 175 1.64 -7.94 -16.34
C VAL A 175 2.54 -8.92 -15.60
N VAL A 176 2.46 -10.20 -15.95
CA VAL A 176 3.30 -11.26 -15.37
C VAL A 176 4.78 -10.92 -15.54
N ARG A 177 5.53 -10.89 -14.43
CA ARG A 177 7.00 -10.77 -14.46
C ARG A 177 7.59 -12.06 -14.99
N TRP A 178 8.50 -11.95 -15.95
CA TRP A 178 9.24 -13.08 -16.52
C TRP A 178 10.73 -13.09 -16.12
N PHE A 179 11.11 -12.27 -15.15
CA PHE A 179 12.49 -12.11 -14.65
C PHE A 179 12.51 -12.22 -13.13
N ARG A 180 13.68 -12.48 -12.53
CA ARG A 180 13.82 -12.70 -11.08
C ARG A 180 13.20 -11.59 -10.25
N HIS A 181 12.33 -11.97 -9.33
CA HIS A 181 11.63 -11.07 -8.43
C HIS A 181 11.21 -11.81 -7.15
N ALA A 182 11.09 -11.07 -6.05
CA ALA A 182 10.32 -11.55 -4.90
C ALA A 182 8.83 -11.38 -5.20
N CYS A 183 7.97 -12.17 -4.55
CA CYS A 183 6.54 -11.86 -4.56
C CYS A 183 6.31 -10.46 -3.96
N ASP A 184 5.27 -9.76 -4.41
CA ASP A 184 4.97 -8.38 -4.01
C ASP A 184 4.81 -8.28 -2.48
N SER A 185 4.21 -9.31 -1.87
CA SER A 185 4.05 -9.46 -0.41
C SER A 185 5.40 -9.46 0.33
N CYS A 186 6.35 -10.27 -0.13
CA CYS A 186 7.68 -10.34 0.48
C CYS A 186 8.51 -9.09 0.20
N ALA A 187 8.39 -8.50 -0.98
CA ALA A 187 9.08 -7.27 -1.34
C ALA A 187 8.69 -6.12 -0.41
N GLN A 188 7.40 -5.98 -0.10
CA GLN A 188 6.92 -4.97 0.86
C GLN A 188 7.38 -5.23 2.29
N LEU A 189 7.28 -6.48 2.76
CA LEU A 189 7.73 -6.84 4.11
C LEU A 189 9.24 -6.61 4.27
N ALA A 190 10.03 -6.81 3.23
CA ALA A 190 11.46 -6.51 3.21
C ALA A 190 11.76 -5.00 3.19
N ALA A 191 10.86 -4.17 2.66
CA ALA A 191 10.98 -2.71 2.71
C ALA A 191 10.65 -2.15 4.11
N ALA A 192 9.72 -2.78 4.83
CA ALA A 192 9.22 -2.31 6.12
C ALA A 192 10.20 -2.47 7.31
N ARG A 193 11.45 -2.95 7.10
CA ARG A 193 12.53 -3.10 8.11
C ARG A 193 12.19 -3.87 9.41
N ARG A 194 11.02 -4.51 9.51
CA ARG A 194 10.42 -4.99 10.78
C ARG A 194 10.71 -6.43 11.19
N VAL A 195 11.40 -7.22 10.37
CA VAL A 195 11.59 -8.64 10.69
C VAL A 195 13.03 -9.01 10.39
N GLU A 196 13.70 -9.62 11.38
CA GLU A 196 14.96 -10.33 11.16
C GLU A 196 14.81 -11.16 9.87
N GLN A 197 15.68 -10.93 8.89
CA GLN A 197 15.56 -11.47 7.52
C GLN A 197 15.80 -12.99 7.45
N ARG A 198 15.32 -13.77 8.42
CA ARG A 198 15.56 -15.22 8.49
C ARG A 198 14.88 -15.97 7.34
N ASP A 199 13.73 -15.49 6.86
CA ASP A 199 12.98 -16.16 5.79
C ASP A 199 13.03 -15.38 4.47
N GLN A 200 13.89 -15.83 3.54
CA GLN A 200 13.94 -15.35 2.17
C GLN A 200 12.69 -15.79 1.38
N CYS A 201 12.21 -14.95 0.47
CA CYS A 201 11.15 -15.33 -0.47
C CYS A 201 11.65 -16.45 -1.39
N SER A 202 11.03 -17.63 -1.39
CA SER A 202 11.48 -18.76 -2.22
C SER A 202 11.42 -18.51 -3.73
N TRP A 203 10.65 -17.52 -4.20
CA TRP A 203 10.68 -17.05 -5.60
C TRP A 203 12.02 -16.44 -6.03
N LEU A 204 12.84 -16.01 -5.06
CA LEU A 204 14.20 -15.52 -5.30
C LEU A 204 15.21 -16.66 -5.48
N ALA A 205 14.84 -17.90 -5.14
CA ALA A 205 15.70 -19.07 -5.27
C ALA A 205 15.44 -19.85 -6.57
N ASP A 206 14.18 -19.92 -7.00
CA ASP A 206 13.74 -20.74 -8.14
C ASP A 206 12.67 -19.99 -8.97
N HIS A 207 12.87 -19.89 -10.29
CA HIS A 207 11.92 -19.20 -11.18
C HIS A 207 10.69 -20.03 -11.55
N THR A 208 10.69 -21.33 -11.27
CA THR A 208 9.61 -22.26 -11.66
C THR A 208 8.46 -22.28 -10.65
N VAL A 209 8.65 -21.70 -9.47
CA VAL A 209 7.67 -21.73 -8.35
C VAL A 209 6.82 -20.47 -8.24
N TRP A 210 6.89 -19.54 -9.19
CA TRP A 210 6.17 -18.26 -9.14
C TRP A 210 4.65 -18.38 -9.22
N ASN A 211 4.14 -19.52 -9.69
CA ASN A 211 2.71 -19.81 -9.72
C ASN A 211 2.19 -20.43 -8.41
N GLN A 212 3.02 -20.50 -7.37
CA GLN A 212 2.68 -21.08 -6.06
C GLN A 212 2.99 -20.11 -4.92
N ALA A 213 2.40 -20.36 -3.75
CA ALA A 213 2.75 -19.63 -2.54
C ALA A 213 4.25 -19.78 -2.23
N CYS A 214 4.98 -18.67 -2.14
CA CYS A 214 6.32 -18.71 -1.59
C CYS A 214 6.30 -19.14 -0.11
N ASP A 215 7.42 -19.66 0.39
CA ASP A 215 7.48 -20.29 1.71
C ASP A 215 7.13 -19.32 2.84
N ARG A 216 7.57 -18.07 2.72
CA ARG A 216 7.22 -17.01 3.69
C ARG A 216 5.72 -16.69 3.68
N CYS A 217 5.11 -16.51 2.51
CA CYS A 217 3.67 -16.28 2.42
C CYS A 217 2.87 -17.47 2.98
N ARG A 218 3.31 -18.70 2.68
CA ARG A 218 2.67 -19.92 3.19
C ARG A 218 2.76 -20.01 4.72
N SER A 219 3.96 -19.82 5.27
CA SER A 219 4.23 -19.95 6.71
C SER A 219 3.52 -18.88 7.54
N ASN A 220 3.37 -17.67 6.98
CA ASN A 220 2.67 -16.57 7.63
C ASN A 220 1.18 -16.49 7.26
N ASN A 221 0.67 -17.46 6.49
CA ASN A 221 -0.71 -17.51 6.03
C ASN A 221 -1.15 -16.19 5.36
N LEU A 222 -0.37 -15.73 4.38
CA LEU A 222 -0.57 -14.49 3.61
C LEU A 222 -0.90 -14.82 2.15
N VAL A 223 -1.57 -13.89 1.47
CA VAL A 223 -1.68 -13.91 0.01
C VAL A 223 -0.29 -13.78 -0.60
N CYS A 224 0.01 -14.63 -1.57
CA CYS A 224 1.20 -14.52 -2.39
C CYS A 224 0.82 -13.88 -3.73
N ILE A 225 1.35 -12.68 -4.01
CA ILE A 225 1.01 -11.88 -5.19
C ILE A 225 2.26 -11.68 -6.05
N GLY A 226 2.14 -11.84 -7.36
CA GLY A 226 3.17 -11.47 -8.34
C GLY A 226 2.59 -10.52 -9.39
N SER A 227 3.10 -9.29 -9.46
CA SER A 227 2.58 -8.26 -10.38
C SER A 227 1.08 -8.01 -10.24
N SER A 228 0.57 -7.98 -9.01
CA SER A 228 -0.88 -7.88 -8.75
C SER A 228 -1.72 -9.02 -9.33
N ILE A 229 -1.13 -10.20 -9.53
CA ILE A 229 -1.80 -11.47 -9.84
C ILE A 229 -1.62 -12.38 -8.63
N VAL A 230 -2.71 -13.00 -8.17
CA VAL A 230 -2.68 -13.92 -7.03
C VAL A 230 -2.06 -15.24 -7.49
N ALA A 231 -0.92 -15.59 -6.91
CA ALA A 231 -0.31 -16.91 -7.05
C ALA A 231 -0.92 -17.91 -6.05
N ALA A 232 -1.23 -17.44 -4.83
CA ALA A 232 -1.90 -18.24 -3.83
C ALA A 232 -2.66 -17.39 -2.82
N MET A 233 -3.78 -17.90 -2.36
CA MET A 233 -4.57 -17.35 -1.25
C MET A 233 -4.09 -17.96 0.08
N PRO A 234 -4.29 -17.26 1.21
CA PRO A 234 -4.05 -17.84 2.53
C PRO A 234 -4.92 -19.08 2.76
N ALA A 235 -4.36 -20.08 3.45
CA ALA A 235 -5.04 -21.35 3.71
C ALA A 235 -6.15 -21.21 4.77
N ALA A 236 -5.98 -20.27 5.70
CA ALA A 236 -6.95 -19.96 6.75
C ALA A 236 -7.11 -18.44 6.89
N ILE A 237 -8.11 -18.02 7.65
CA ILE A 237 -8.26 -16.63 8.05
C ILE A 237 -7.71 -16.49 9.47
N SER A 238 -6.79 -15.55 9.68
CA SER A 238 -6.27 -15.25 11.02
C SER A 238 -7.27 -14.39 11.79
N ILE A 239 -7.79 -14.91 12.90
CA ILE A 239 -8.77 -14.22 13.74
C ILE A 239 -8.03 -13.35 14.77
N PRO A 240 -8.43 -12.08 14.99
CA PRO A 240 -7.82 -11.24 16.01
C PRO A 240 -8.02 -11.81 17.42
N GLU A 241 -6.95 -11.84 18.21
CA GLU A 241 -6.98 -12.40 19.57
C GLU A 241 -7.43 -11.40 20.63
N ASN A 242 -7.28 -10.09 20.36
CA ASN A 242 -7.57 -9.03 21.32
C ASN A 242 -7.95 -7.72 20.63
N TRP A 243 -8.47 -6.77 21.41
CA TRP A 243 -8.86 -5.44 20.96
C TRP A 243 -7.68 -4.48 20.74
N ARG A 244 -6.44 -4.95 20.71
CA ARG A 244 -5.28 -4.08 20.48
C ARG A 244 -5.33 -3.59 19.03
N PRO A 245 -5.35 -2.28 18.76
CA PRO A 245 -5.30 -1.77 17.41
C PRO A 245 -3.99 -2.21 16.75
N ARG A 246 -4.07 -3.17 15.83
CA ARG A 246 -2.91 -3.55 15.02
C ARG A 246 -2.86 -2.62 13.82
N SER A 247 -1.65 -2.16 13.49
CA SER A 247 -1.45 -1.47 12.24
C SER A 247 -1.89 -2.38 11.09
N PHE A 248 -2.86 -1.93 10.29
CA PHE A 248 -3.38 -2.70 9.14
C PHE A 248 -2.27 -3.17 8.17
N ILE A 249 -1.17 -2.43 8.11
CA ILE A 249 0.00 -2.70 7.28
C ILE A 249 1.05 -3.60 7.95
N ALA A 250 0.85 -4.04 9.20
CA ALA A 250 1.85 -4.81 9.95
C ALA A 250 2.27 -6.11 9.25
N LEU A 251 1.32 -6.77 8.58
CA LEU A 251 1.56 -7.99 7.80
C LEU A 251 1.71 -7.72 6.29
N GLY A 252 1.92 -6.47 5.90
CA GLY A 252 1.98 -6.04 4.49
C GLY A 252 0.61 -5.72 3.89
N TRP A 253 0.62 -5.18 2.68
CA TRP A 253 -0.59 -4.73 1.99
C TRP A 253 -0.52 -4.96 0.47
N ALA A 254 -1.58 -4.66 -0.26
CA ALA A 254 -1.59 -4.72 -1.72
C ALA A 254 -2.24 -3.46 -2.27
N GLU A 255 -1.52 -2.72 -3.11
CA GLU A 255 -2.06 -1.55 -3.81
C GLU A 255 -3.08 -2.01 -4.85
N LEU A 256 -4.33 -1.59 -4.68
CA LEU A 256 -5.40 -1.82 -5.63
C LEU A 256 -5.55 -0.62 -6.55
N ARG A 257 -5.37 -0.85 -7.84
CA ARG A 257 -5.62 0.11 -8.92
C ARG A 257 -6.84 -0.35 -9.73
N PRO A 258 -7.40 0.50 -10.60
CA PRO A 258 -8.49 0.10 -11.51
C PRO A 258 -8.15 -1.15 -12.35
N GLY A 259 -6.88 -1.30 -12.73
CA GLY A 259 -6.37 -2.44 -13.50
C GLY A 259 -5.99 -3.68 -12.70
N THR A 260 -6.07 -3.67 -11.37
CA THR A 260 -5.73 -4.85 -10.55
C THR A 260 -6.68 -6.01 -10.88
N VAL A 261 -6.12 -7.20 -11.09
CA VAL A 261 -6.87 -8.34 -11.67
C VAL A 261 -7.77 -9.01 -10.64
N TRP A 262 -7.25 -9.33 -9.45
CA TRP A 262 -7.93 -10.16 -8.45
C TRP A 262 -8.91 -9.42 -7.56
N ARG A 263 -8.72 -8.10 -7.38
CA ARG A 263 -9.57 -7.26 -6.54
C ARG A 263 -9.57 -5.84 -7.09
N LYS A 264 -10.75 -5.23 -7.15
CA LYS A 264 -10.93 -3.88 -7.67
C LYS A 264 -10.81 -2.84 -6.57
N VAL A 265 -10.34 -1.65 -6.93
CA VAL A 265 -10.38 -0.47 -6.06
C VAL A 265 -11.82 -0.17 -5.64
N CYS A 266 -12.04 0.16 -4.36
CA CYS A 266 -13.37 0.51 -3.87
C CYS A 266 -13.78 1.93 -4.31
N MET A 267 -15.09 2.15 -4.40
CA MET A 267 -15.68 3.42 -4.86
C MET A 267 -15.31 4.60 -3.95
N ASN A 268 -15.19 4.39 -2.63
CA ASN A 268 -14.79 5.43 -1.69
C ASN A 268 -13.32 5.88 -1.90
N CYS A 269 -12.39 4.95 -2.12
CA CYS A 269 -11.01 5.30 -2.48
C CYS A 269 -10.94 5.98 -3.85
N ARG A 270 -11.66 5.46 -4.85
CA ARG A 270 -11.67 6.00 -6.21
C ARG A 270 -12.24 7.42 -6.26
N ARG A 271 -13.37 7.69 -5.59
CA ARG A 271 -14.02 9.01 -5.58
C ARG A 271 -13.09 10.10 -5.06
N ASP A 272 -12.35 9.79 -4.00
CA ASP A 272 -11.52 10.76 -3.32
C ASP A 272 -10.05 10.72 -3.81
N SER A 273 -9.77 10.07 -4.95
CA SER A 273 -8.42 9.87 -5.50
C SER A 273 -7.38 9.37 -4.49
N ASN A 274 -7.81 8.52 -3.55
CA ASN A 274 -6.95 7.97 -2.49
C ASN A 274 -6.44 6.58 -2.85
N HIS A 275 -5.26 6.24 -2.33
CA HIS A 275 -4.73 4.88 -2.36
C HIS A 275 -5.69 3.87 -1.73
N CYS A 276 -5.82 2.71 -2.37
CA CYS A 276 -6.69 1.63 -1.91
C CYS A 276 -5.83 0.42 -1.57
N ARG A 277 -5.50 0.29 -0.28
CA ARG A 277 -4.58 -0.75 0.21
C ARG A 277 -5.35 -1.85 0.91
N ALA A 278 -5.31 -3.07 0.37
CA ALA A 278 -5.89 -4.26 0.99
C ALA A 278 -4.85 -4.99 1.86
N SER A 279 -5.27 -5.62 2.94
CA SER A 279 -4.35 -6.44 3.75
C SER A 279 -4.09 -7.74 3.00
N ILE A 280 -2.83 -8.15 2.92
CA ILE A 280 -2.48 -9.47 2.37
C ILE A 280 -2.73 -10.61 3.34
N ALA A 281 -3.04 -10.33 4.62
CA ALA A 281 -3.51 -11.33 5.58
C ALA A 281 -5.03 -11.54 5.49
N ALA A 282 -5.78 -10.52 5.06
CA ALA A 282 -7.23 -10.55 4.92
C ALA A 282 -7.68 -9.99 3.55
N PRO A 283 -7.39 -10.69 2.43
CA PRO A 283 -7.63 -10.19 1.07
C PRO A 283 -9.08 -9.83 0.77
N TYR A 284 -10.02 -10.48 1.45
CA TYR A 284 -11.45 -10.31 1.25
C TYR A 284 -12.08 -9.27 2.19
N SER A 285 -11.28 -8.59 3.02
CA SER A 285 -11.77 -7.55 3.93
C SER A 285 -11.74 -6.15 3.31
N ALA A 286 -12.42 -5.20 3.91
CA ALA A 286 -12.32 -3.77 3.60
C ALA A 286 -10.85 -3.32 3.52
N CYS A 287 -10.55 -2.36 2.64
CA CYS A 287 -9.22 -1.75 2.57
C CYS A 287 -8.90 -0.98 3.87
N GLY A 288 -7.62 -0.66 4.10
CA GLY A 288 -7.18 -0.01 5.34
C GLY A 288 -7.89 1.32 5.60
N ARG A 289 -8.11 2.12 4.54
CA ARG A 289 -8.86 3.39 4.63
C ARG A 289 -10.32 3.18 5.04
N CYS A 290 -11.04 2.28 4.36
CA CYS A 290 -12.44 2.01 4.71
C CYS A 290 -12.58 1.41 6.12
N THR A 291 -11.66 0.53 6.52
CA THR A 291 -11.61 -0.05 7.87
C THR A 291 -11.40 1.03 8.93
N ALA A 292 -10.35 1.84 8.80
CA ALA A 292 -10.03 2.90 9.75
C ALA A 292 -11.18 3.91 9.89
N LEU A 293 -11.85 4.24 8.78
CA LEU A 293 -12.94 5.22 8.75
C LEU A 293 -14.33 4.64 9.06
N GLY A 294 -14.48 3.33 9.24
CA GLY A 294 -15.79 2.71 9.43
C GLY A 294 -16.74 2.89 8.23
N LEU A 295 -16.21 2.84 7.01
CA LEU A 295 -16.95 3.04 5.76
C LEU A 295 -17.21 1.74 5.01
N ASP A 296 -18.25 1.76 4.18
CA ASP A 296 -18.47 0.72 3.18
C ASP A 296 -17.27 0.60 2.23
N CYS A 297 -16.82 -0.63 1.99
CA CYS A 297 -15.79 -0.92 1.00
C CYS A 297 -16.44 -1.71 -0.12
N VAL A 298 -17.02 -1.01 -1.10
CA VAL A 298 -17.71 -1.64 -2.24
C VAL A 298 -17.00 -1.23 -3.52
N ASP A 299 -16.70 -2.18 -4.40
CA ASP A 299 -16.14 -1.87 -5.71
C ASP A 299 -17.21 -1.51 -6.75
N HIS A 300 -16.77 -1.09 -7.94
CA HIS A 300 -17.67 -0.70 -9.02
C HIS A 300 -18.51 -1.85 -9.59
N GLN A 301 -18.19 -3.11 -9.23
CA GLN A 301 -18.96 -4.29 -9.62
C GLN A 301 -20.02 -4.65 -8.57
N GLY A 302 -20.08 -3.90 -7.46
CA GLY A 302 -20.99 -4.16 -6.35
C GLY A 302 -20.46 -5.16 -5.33
N THR A 303 -19.21 -5.62 -5.45
CA THR A 303 -18.61 -6.54 -4.46
C THR A 303 -18.33 -5.77 -3.18
N ALA A 304 -18.98 -6.17 -2.09
CA ALA A 304 -18.75 -5.61 -0.76
C ALA A 304 -17.64 -6.38 -0.03
N TYR A 305 -16.68 -5.64 0.53
CA TYR A 305 -15.60 -6.18 1.36
C TYR A 305 -15.86 -5.74 2.81
N PRO A 306 -16.21 -6.67 3.73
CA PRO A 306 -16.59 -6.31 5.10
C PRO A 306 -15.38 -5.87 5.92
N ILE A 307 -15.62 -5.03 6.93
CA ILE A 307 -14.59 -4.67 7.92
C ILE A 307 -14.25 -5.92 8.71
N PHE A 308 -13.00 -6.39 8.61
CA PHE A 308 -12.65 -7.69 9.17
C PHE A 308 -12.51 -7.70 10.69
N ASP A 309 -12.08 -6.60 11.29
CA ASP A 309 -11.74 -6.52 12.71
C ASP A 309 -12.17 -5.15 13.26
N LEU A 310 -13.14 -5.13 14.19
CA LEU A 310 -13.62 -3.89 14.77
C LEU A 310 -12.60 -3.18 15.68
N SER A 311 -11.53 -3.85 16.11
CA SER A 311 -10.47 -3.19 16.89
C SER A 311 -9.65 -2.19 16.06
N GLN A 312 -9.71 -2.28 14.72
CA GLN A 312 -9.00 -1.39 13.81
C GLN A 312 -9.82 -0.16 13.40
N VAL A 313 -11.12 -0.16 13.68
CA VAL A 313 -11.99 0.99 13.38
C VAL A 313 -11.58 2.16 14.28
N GLY A 314 -11.31 3.31 13.67
CA GLY A 314 -10.84 4.48 14.39
C GLY A 314 -9.35 4.45 14.74
N PHE A 315 -8.52 3.65 14.04
CA PHE A 315 -7.06 3.75 14.11
C PHE A 315 -6.40 3.75 12.73
N GLY A 316 -5.44 4.66 12.49
CA GLY A 316 -4.67 4.76 11.25
C GLY A 316 -4.40 6.19 10.77
N SER A 317 -3.43 6.34 9.86
CA SER A 317 -2.98 7.62 9.29
C SER A 317 -4.05 8.37 8.50
N TYR A 318 -5.08 7.66 8.03
CA TYR A 318 -6.19 8.28 7.32
C TYR A 318 -7.07 9.11 8.23
N LEU A 319 -7.08 8.93 9.57
CA LEU A 319 -8.09 9.49 10.47
C LEU A 319 -8.00 11.00 10.73
N PRO A 320 -6.82 11.60 10.94
CA PRO A 320 -6.73 13.02 11.20
C PRO A 320 -7.24 13.86 10.02
N PHE A 321 -8.02 14.90 10.29
CA PHE A 321 -8.61 15.80 9.29
C PHE A 321 -8.82 17.22 9.85
N THR A 322 -8.90 18.21 8.96
CA THR A 322 -9.16 19.60 9.34
C THR A 322 -10.65 19.88 9.51
N ALA A 323 -11.10 20.42 10.64
CA ALA A 323 -12.49 20.87 10.79
C ALA A 323 -12.82 22.05 9.86
N CYS A 324 -14.08 22.17 9.44
CA CYS A 324 -14.50 23.34 8.66
C CYS A 324 -14.56 24.60 9.55
N ARG A 325 -14.27 25.75 8.94
CA ARG A 325 -14.26 27.07 9.57
C ARG A 325 -15.55 27.36 10.32
N ARG A 326 -16.69 27.01 9.73
CA ARG A 326 -18.01 27.24 10.34
C ARG A 326 -18.21 26.44 11.63
N CYS A 327 -17.71 25.20 11.70
CA CYS A 327 -17.73 24.42 12.94
C CYS A 327 -16.78 25.02 13.99
N VAL A 328 -15.58 25.43 13.58
CA VAL A 328 -14.59 26.06 14.46
C VAL A 328 -15.14 27.36 15.07
N GLN A 329 -15.66 28.27 14.24
CA GLN A 329 -16.21 29.55 14.68
C GLN A 329 -17.41 29.41 15.62
N SER A 330 -18.23 28.38 15.41
CA SER A 330 -19.41 28.13 16.25
C SER A 330 -19.12 27.21 17.44
N GLY A 331 -17.88 26.77 17.64
CA GLY A 331 -17.54 25.82 18.71
C GLY A 331 -18.27 24.47 18.61
N ARG A 332 -18.57 24.01 17.39
CA ARG A 332 -19.29 22.75 17.13
C ARG A 332 -18.33 21.62 16.77
N ASN A 333 -18.73 20.39 17.08
CA ASN A 333 -18.07 19.21 16.53
C ASN A 333 -18.16 19.21 14.99
N CYS A 334 -17.18 18.62 14.32
CA CYS A 334 -17.12 18.56 12.86
C CYS A 334 -16.76 17.12 12.47
N ASP A 335 -17.39 16.57 11.43
CA ASP A 335 -16.98 15.29 10.84
C ASP A 335 -16.23 15.53 9.51
N ARG A 336 -15.94 14.47 8.75
CA ARG A 336 -15.12 14.57 7.53
C ARG A 336 -15.88 14.89 6.26
N GLN A 337 -17.19 14.67 6.24
CA GLN A 337 -18.01 14.94 5.07
C GLN A 337 -18.02 16.45 4.77
N ARG A 338 -18.13 16.83 3.51
CA ARG A 338 -18.27 18.23 3.11
C ARG A 338 -19.46 18.34 2.14
N PRO A 339 -20.59 18.96 2.54
CA PRO A 339 -20.83 19.61 3.84
C PRO A 339 -20.84 18.61 5.00
N CYS A 340 -20.34 19.05 6.16
CA CYS A 340 -20.25 18.25 7.37
C CYS A 340 -21.63 18.09 8.02
N ASP A 341 -21.81 17.02 8.79
CA ASP A 341 -23.06 16.71 9.49
C ASP A 341 -23.53 17.88 10.35
N SER A 342 -22.63 18.53 11.08
CA SER A 342 -22.97 19.68 11.93
C SER A 342 -23.44 20.89 11.12
N CYS A 343 -22.87 21.17 9.95
CA CYS A 343 -23.38 22.27 9.11
C CYS A 343 -24.75 21.91 8.52
N THR A 344 -24.93 20.66 8.07
CA THR A 344 -26.21 20.20 7.53
C THR A 344 -27.33 20.21 8.58
N ASN A 345 -27.07 19.70 9.78
CA ASN A 345 -28.07 19.63 10.86
C ASN A 345 -28.58 21.00 11.32
N TYR A 346 -27.78 22.06 11.11
CA TYR A 346 -28.13 23.43 11.45
C TYR A 346 -28.65 24.25 10.26
N GLY A 347 -28.84 23.65 9.07
CA GLY A 347 -29.32 24.36 7.88
C GLY A 347 -28.29 25.32 7.26
N GLU A 348 -27.00 25.06 7.52
CA GLU A 348 -25.87 25.91 7.12
C GLU A 348 -24.90 25.16 6.18
N ALA A 349 -25.40 24.19 5.42
CA ALA A 349 -24.57 23.37 4.52
C ALA A 349 -23.77 24.22 3.52
N GLN A 350 -24.37 25.31 3.02
CA GLN A 350 -23.79 26.30 2.14
C GLN A 350 -22.66 27.14 2.77
N LEU A 351 -22.58 27.16 4.10
CA LEU A 351 -21.52 27.84 4.86
C LEU A 351 -20.40 26.88 5.28
N CYS A 352 -20.53 25.58 4.94
CA CYS A 352 -19.47 24.62 5.17
C CYS A 352 -18.36 24.83 4.15
N ASP A 353 -17.10 24.76 4.59
CA ASP A 353 -15.98 24.89 3.67
C ASP A 353 -16.01 23.78 2.59
N ASN A 354 -15.57 24.11 1.38
CA ASN A 354 -15.44 23.13 0.30
C ASN A 354 -14.20 22.25 0.48
N ALA A 355 -14.34 20.94 0.25
CA ALA A 355 -13.22 19.98 0.35
C ALA A 355 -12.01 20.33 -0.55
N PHE A 356 -12.22 21.09 -1.62
CA PHE A 356 -11.20 21.53 -2.58
C PHE A 356 -10.61 22.91 -2.29
N LEU A 357 -10.72 23.43 -1.07
CA LEU A 357 -9.96 24.64 -0.75
C LEU A 357 -8.48 24.31 -0.91
N ILE A 358 -7.88 24.81 -1.98
CA ILE A 358 -6.44 24.78 -2.21
C ILE A 358 -5.89 26.03 -1.52
N THR A 359 -4.83 25.87 -0.73
CA THR A 359 -4.08 26.99 -0.16
C THR A 359 -3.46 27.83 -1.27
N THR A 360 -3.10 29.08 -0.98
CA THR A 360 -2.33 29.91 -1.93
C THR A 360 -1.04 29.25 -2.43
N ALA A 361 -0.49 28.32 -1.65
CA ALA A 361 0.68 27.49 -1.99
C ALA A 361 0.36 26.22 -2.81
N GLY A 362 -0.86 26.07 -3.34
CA GLY A 362 -1.24 24.90 -4.16
C GLY A 362 -1.53 23.62 -3.38
N LYS A 363 -1.36 23.61 -2.04
CA LYS A 363 -1.62 22.43 -1.21
C LYS A 363 -3.10 22.30 -0.84
N ASN A 364 -3.64 21.09 -0.85
CA ASN A 364 -5.00 20.81 -0.35
C ASN A 364 -5.13 21.23 1.11
N ARG A 365 -5.99 22.23 1.39
CA ARG A 365 -6.22 22.78 2.74
C ARG A 365 -6.93 21.78 3.66
N MET A 366 -7.63 20.82 3.07
CA MET A 366 -8.39 19.80 3.77
C MET A 366 -7.81 18.42 3.48
N SER A 367 -6.74 18.08 4.19
CA SER A 367 -6.28 16.71 4.22
C SER A 367 -7.41 15.79 4.69
N ASN A 368 -7.51 14.61 4.08
CA ASN A 368 -8.35 13.51 4.54
C ASN A 368 -9.88 13.78 4.57
N CYS A 369 -10.40 14.93 4.13
CA CYS A 369 -11.85 15.15 4.07
C CYS A 369 -12.52 14.31 2.96
N ILE A 370 -13.82 14.04 3.14
CA ILE A 370 -14.63 13.29 2.17
C ILE A 370 -15.35 14.27 1.26
N HIS A 371 -15.23 14.07 -0.06
CA HIS A 371 -15.92 14.90 -1.02
C HIS A 371 -17.41 14.57 -1.08
N GLY A 372 -18.24 15.56 -0.77
CA GLY A 372 -19.68 15.39 -0.76
C GLY A 372 -20.18 14.66 0.48
N ARG A 373 -21.42 14.18 0.35
CA ARG A 373 -22.09 13.33 1.32
C ARG A 373 -21.90 11.88 0.90
N LEU A 374 -21.66 11.00 1.86
CA LEU A 374 -21.59 9.57 1.60
C LEU A 374 -22.99 9.04 1.24
N THR A 375 -23.04 8.18 0.23
CA THR A 375 -24.25 7.47 -0.21
C THR A 375 -23.92 5.97 -0.27
N PRO A 376 -24.57 5.11 0.54
CA PRO A 376 -25.55 5.45 1.57
C PRO A 376 -24.97 6.30 2.70
N ARG A 377 -25.85 6.90 3.53
CA ARG A 377 -25.45 7.65 4.72
C ARG A 377 -24.52 6.78 5.60
N PRO A 378 -23.47 7.34 6.22
CA PRO A 378 -22.59 6.54 7.04
C PRO A 378 -23.35 5.93 8.23
N GLY A 379 -22.97 4.71 8.60
CA GLY A 379 -23.47 4.02 9.77
C GLY A 379 -22.71 4.39 11.06
N PRO A 380 -23.03 3.73 12.18
CA PRO A 380 -22.43 3.97 13.49
C PRO A 380 -20.90 3.86 13.53
N LEU A 381 -20.32 2.92 12.77
CA LEU A 381 -18.88 2.69 12.74
C LEU A 381 -18.10 3.93 12.30
N TYR A 382 -18.65 4.73 11.38
CA TYR A 382 -18.04 5.98 10.95
C TYR A 382 -17.91 6.97 12.12
N TYR A 383 -18.97 7.17 12.90
CA TYR A 383 -18.95 8.11 14.02
C TYR A 383 -18.07 7.61 15.17
N LEU A 384 -18.16 6.31 15.48
CA LEU A 384 -17.32 5.66 16.49
C LEU A 384 -15.83 5.74 16.14
N ALA A 385 -15.48 5.59 14.85
CA ALA A 385 -14.10 5.76 14.36
C ALA A 385 -13.52 7.13 14.67
N HIS A 386 -14.36 8.16 14.75
CA HIS A 386 -13.96 9.54 15.02
C HIS A 386 -14.00 9.90 16.51
N GLY A 387 -14.42 8.97 17.39
CA GLY A 387 -14.55 9.21 18.82
C GLY A 387 -15.87 9.84 19.25
N TYR A 388 -16.84 9.94 18.33
CA TYR A 388 -18.22 10.30 18.67
C TYR A 388 -19.00 9.06 19.12
N GLY A 389 -20.21 9.27 19.64
CA GLY A 389 -21.19 8.22 19.84
C GLY A 389 -21.77 7.72 18.53
N ALA A 390 -22.45 6.57 18.57
CA ALA A 390 -22.98 5.87 17.39
C ALA A 390 -24.01 6.67 16.58
N ASN A 391 -24.71 7.65 17.18
CA ASN A 391 -25.83 8.35 16.54
C ASN A 391 -25.43 9.62 15.77
N GLY A 392 -24.14 9.99 15.75
CA GLY A 392 -23.68 11.12 14.94
C GLY A 392 -22.60 11.97 15.60
N VAL A 393 -22.18 13.02 14.87
CA VAL A 393 -21.15 13.99 15.28
C VAL A 393 -21.44 14.72 16.60
N THR A 394 -22.70 14.76 17.03
CA THR A 394 -23.13 15.36 18.32
C THR A 394 -23.40 14.33 19.41
N ASP A 395 -23.37 13.03 19.12
CA ASP A 395 -23.55 11.98 20.12
C ASP A 395 -22.27 11.86 20.94
N VAL A 396 -22.39 11.84 22.27
CA VAL A 396 -21.24 11.86 23.17
C VAL A 396 -20.84 10.43 23.49
N LYS A 397 -19.56 10.13 23.29
CA LYS A 397 -18.98 8.84 23.66
C LYS A 397 -18.54 8.86 25.12
N ASP A 398 -19.46 8.56 26.03
CA ASP A 398 -19.26 8.62 27.48
C ASP A 398 -18.98 7.25 28.15
N GLY A 399 -18.82 6.20 27.34
CA GLY A 399 -18.59 4.84 27.82
C GLY A 399 -19.81 4.13 28.42
N SER A 400 -21.01 4.72 28.36
CA SER A 400 -22.26 4.14 28.91
C SER A 400 -22.94 3.09 28.01
N ARG A 401 -22.44 2.88 26.79
CA ARG A 401 -22.99 1.92 25.83
C ARG A 401 -21.92 0.94 25.37
N MET A 402 -22.33 -0.26 24.94
CA MET A 402 -21.39 -1.34 24.63
C MET A 402 -20.57 -1.04 23.37
N GLU A 403 -21.18 -0.45 22.35
CA GLU A 403 -20.50 -0.06 21.11
C GLU A 403 -19.45 1.05 21.32
N HIS A 404 -19.42 1.70 22.48
CA HIS A 404 -18.37 2.67 22.82
C HIS A 404 -16.98 2.02 22.91
N TRP A 405 -16.87 0.68 22.98
CA TRP A 405 -15.57 0.01 22.87
C TRP A 405 -14.86 0.17 21.52
N ILE A 406 -15.58 0.56 20.47
CA ILE A 406 -15.05 0.68 19.10
C ILE A 406 -14.49 2.09 18.87
N GLY A 407 -13.25 2.20 18.39
CA GLY A 407 -12.59 3.48 18.11
C GLY A 407 -12.05 4.23 19.34
N PRO A 408 -11.59 5.48 19.17
CA PRO A 408 -10.94 6.26 20.22
C PRO A 408 -11.90 6.72 21.31
N LEU A 409 -11.38 7.07 22.50
CA LEU A 409 -12.20 7.43 23.67
C LEU A 409 -12.98 8.73 23.51
N VAL A 410 -12.41 9.67 22.78
CA VAL A 410 -12.97 11.00 22.51
C VAL A 410 -12.59 11.43 21.10
N GLU A 411 -13.22 12.50 20.64
CA GLU A 411 -13.05 13.06 19.31
C GLU A 411 -11.69 13.76 19.12
N ASN A 412 -10.64 12.95 18.90
CA ASN A 412 -9.24 13.38 18.86
C ASN A 412 -8.71 13.73 17.46
N TYR A 413 -9.43 13.37 16.40
CA TYR A 413 -8.89 13.42 15.03
C TYR A 413 -9.09 14.75 14.29
N VAL A 414 -9.73 15.73 14.92
CA VAL A 414 -9.85 17.08 14.37
C VAL A 414 -8.54 17.83 14.60
N MET A 415 -7.80 18.12 13.53
CA MET A 415 -6.57 18.90 13.57
C MET A 415 -6.83 20.39 13.27
N PRO A 416 -6.15 21.31 13.97
CA PRO A 416 -6.28 22.76 13.74
C PRO A 416 -5.53 23.24 12.49
N SER A 417 -4.46 22.56 12.07
CA SER A 417 -3.65 22.93 10.90
C SER A 417 -3.03 21.71 10.20
N ILE A 418 -2.57 21.93 8.96
CA ILE A 418 -1.96 20.93 8.06
C ILE A 418 -0.56 20.50 8.55
N SER A 419 0.07 21.28 9.45
CA SER A 419 1.46 21.10 9.89
C SER A 419 1.63 20.20 11.12
N PHE A 420 0.59 19.49 11.56
CA PHE A 420 0.68 18.59 12.70
C PHE A 420 1.21 17.20 12.29
N HIS A 421 2.13 16.63 13.07
CA HIS A 421 2.65 15.28 12.86
C HIS A 421 1.55 14.21 13.06
N VAL A 422 0.90 13.82 11.97
CA VAL A 422 -0.18 12.81 11.90
C VAL A 422 0.18 11.53 12.66
N GLY A 423 1.41 11.04 12.51
CA GLY A 423 1.89 9.83 13.18
C GLY A 423 1.84 9.93 14.72
N THR A 424 2.22 11.06 15.30
CA THR A 424 2.21 11.28 16.75
C THR A 424 0.80 11.22 17.32
N LEU A 425 -0.17 11.86 16.68
CA LEU A 425 -1.57 11.81 17.12
C LEU A 425 -2.14 10.39 17.05
N VAL A 426 -1.90 9.68 15.95
CA VAL A 426 -2.37 8.29 15.79
C VAL A 426 -1.76 7.39 16.86
N ARG A 427 -0.46 7.56 17.17
CA ARG A 427 0.22 6.81 18.23
C ARG A 427 -0.34 7.11 19.61
N ASP A 428 -0.57 8.38 19.92
CA ASP A 428 -1.12 8.79 21.21
C ASP A 428 -2.54 8.28 21.43
N VAL A 429 -3.38 8.33 20.40
CA VAL A 429 -4.73 7.77 20.44
C VAL A 429 -4.70 6.25 20.60
N SER A 430 -3.78 5.57 19.92
CA SER A 430 -3.59 4.12 20.08
C SER A 430 -3.15 3.77 21.50
N ARG A 431 -2.17 4.48 22.06
CA ARG A 431 -1.69 4.29 23.44
C ARG A 431 -2.79 4.53 24.49
N GLN A 432 -3.64 5.53 24.29
CA GLN A 432 -4.81 5.77 25.15
C GLN A 432 -5.80 4.60 25.09
N ARG A 433 -5.95 3.95 23.94
CA ARG A 433 -6.78 2.76 23.84
C ARG A 433 -6.13 1.57 24.55
N GLU A 434 -4.80 1.46 24.49
CA GLU A 434 -4.03 0.38 25.10
C GLU A 434 -4.21 0.27 26.62
N SER A 435 -4.40 1.39 27.33
CA SER A 435 -4.64 1.41 28.78
C SER A 435 -6.00 0.85 29.20
N LEU A 436 -6.91 0.60 28.24
CA LEU A 436 -8.30 0.18 28.47
C LEU A 436 -8.66 -1.09 27.66
N ILE A 437 -7.69 -1.90 27.22
CA ILE A 437 -7.97 -3.05 26.32
C ILE A 437 -8.75 -4.16 27.03
N PRO A 438 -9.90 -4.59 26.49
CA PRO A 438 -10.48 -5.88 26.84
C PRO A 438 -9.59 -7.04 26.38
N ARG A 439 -9.31 -8.00 27.27
CA ARG A 439 -8.62 -9.26 26.94
C ARG A 439 -9.57 -10.27 26.28
N SER A 440 -10.26 -9.86 25.22
CA SER A 440 -11.18 -10.72 24.47
C SER A 440 -11.02 -10.49 22.97
N THR A 441 -11.43 -11.48 22.17
CA THR A 441 -11.53 -11.32 20.72
C THR A 441 -12.53 -10.21 20.37
N PRO A 442 -12.18 -9.23 19.51
CA PRO A 442 -13.13 -8.26 19.00
C PRO A 442 -14.06 -8.92 17.98
N PRO A 443 -15.27 -8.37 17.74
CA PRO A 443 -16.10 -8.85 16.64
C PRO A 443 -15.34 -8.76 15.31
N HIS A 444 -15.46 -9.83 14.52
CA HIS A 444 -14.72 -9.98 13.28
C HIS A 444 -15.59 -10.54 12.13
N ALA A 445 -15.20 -10.29 10.89
CA ALA A 445 -15.92 -10.72 9.68
C ALA A 445 -15.43 -12.07 9.15
N ALA A 446 -15.23 -13.05 10.03
CA ALA A 446 -15.01 -14.42 9.56
C ALA A 446 -16.30 -14.95 8.88
N PRO A 447 -16.20 -15.88 7.92
CA PRO A 447 -17.38 -16.45 7.28
C PRO A 447 -18.44 -16.93 8.29
N GLY A 448 -19.69 -16.50 8.11
CA GLY A 448 -20.81 -16.86 8.98
C GLY A 448 -21.08 -15.91 10.16
N THR A 449 -20.25 -14.89 10.39
CA THR A 449 -20.54 -13.85 11.40
C THR A 449 -21.44 -12.74 10.86
N LEU A 450 -22.14 -12.03 11.76
CA LEU A 450 -23.00 -10.90 11.40
C LEU A 450 -22.21 -9.76 10.72
N LEU A 451 -20.96 -9.55 11.14
CA LEU A 451 -20.09 -8.52 10.55
C LEU A 451 -19.70 -8.85 9.09
N ALA A 452 -19.65 -10.13 8.74
CA ALA A 452 -19.34 -10.56 7.37
C ALA A 452 -20.50 -10.36 6.39
N SER A 453 -21.75 -10.34 6.87
CA SER A 453 -22.94 -10.26 6.02
C SER A 453 -23.41 -8.83 5.71
N SER A 454 -22.92 -7.83 6.44
CA SER A 454 -23.51 -6.49 6.43
C SER A 454 -22.47 -5.41 6.11
N PRO A 455 -22.75 -4.51 5.14
CA PRO A 455 -21.98 -3.28 4.97
C PRO A 455 -21.98 -2.43 6.25
N ALA A 456 -20.91 -1.67 6.46
CA ALA A 456 -20.74 -0.83 7.65
C ALA A 456 -21.86 0.21 7.83
N SER A 457 -22.41 0.72 6.72
CA SER A 457 -23.53 1.66 6.71
C SER A 457 -24.87 1.06 7.15
N GLN A 458 -25.01 -0.26 7.11
CA GLN A 458 -26.26 -0.97 7.42
C GLN A 458 -26.31 -1.49 8.85
N LEU A 459 -25.18 -1.48 9.56
CA LEU A 459 -25.12 -1.89 10.96
C LEU A 459 -25.80 -0.86 11.86
N SER A 460 -26.56 -1.30 12.84
CA SER A 460 -27.08 -0.45 13.92
C SER A 460 -26.18 -0.48 15.16
N ALA A 461 -26.32 0.49 16.05
CA ALA A 461 -25.63 0.49 17.35
C ALA A 461 -25.96 -0.78 18.17
N ASN A 462 -27.21 -1.25 18.07
CA ASN A 462 -27.66 -2.47 18.71
C ASN A 462 -26.97 -3.71 18.12
N ASP A 463 -26.81 -3.79 16.79
CA ASP A 463 -26.08 -4.90 16.16
C ASP A 463 -24.63 -4.97 16.65
N LEU A 464 -23.98 -3.80 16.78
CA LEU A 464 -22.62 -3.71 17.33
C LEU A 464 -22.57 -4.19 18.78
N ALA A 465 -23.50 -3.75 19.63
CA ALA A 465 -23.60 -4.19 21.02
C ALA A 465 -23.85 -5.71 21.13
N VAL A 466 -24.76 -6.25 20.32
CA VAL A 466 -25.04 -7.70 20.28
C VAL A 466 -23.80 -8.47 19.85
N MET A 467 -23.10 -8.03 18.81
CA MET A 467 -21.86 -8.68 18.36
C MET A 467 -20.79 -8.69 19.44
N ILE A 468 -20.59 -7.58 20.16
CA ILE A 468 -19.63 -7.50 21.28
C ILE A 468 -20.04 -8.49 22.38
N ASN A 469 -21.29 -8.48 22.83
CA ASN A 469 -21.77 -9.38 23.88
C ASN A 469 -21.68 -10.87 23.46
N GLN A 470 -21.82 -11.17 22.17
CA GLN A 470 -21.71 -12.54 21.66
C GLN A 470 -20.27 -13.07 21.71
N VAL A 471 -19.29 -12.28 21.25
CA VAL A 471 -17.88 -12.69 21.26
C VAL A 471 -17.21 -12.50 22.62
N TRP A 472 -17.80 -11.64 23.46
CA TRP A 472 -17.34 -11.31 24.80
C TRP A 472 -18.51 -11.31 25.80
N PRO A 473 -18.99 -12.48 26.25
CA PRO A 473 -20.17 -12.58 27.13
C PRO A 473 -20.04 -11.85 28.48
N GLN A 474 -18.81 -11.77 29.00
CA GLN A 474 -18.46 -11.03 30.22
C GLN A 474 -18.08 -9.56 29.95
N SER A 475 -18.52 -9.00 28.82
CA SER A 475 -18.35 -7.59 28.50
C SER A 475 -19.01 -6.69 29.54
N TYR A 476 -18.39 -5.55 29.77
CA TYR A 476 -18.87 -4.51 30.68
C TYR A 476 -18.82 -3.16 29.97
N LEU A 477 -19.54 -2.17 30.49
CA LEU A 477 -19.53 -0.81 29.94
C LEU A 477 -18.22 -0.12 30.29
N MET A 478 -17.64 0.64 29.35
CA MET A 478 -16.34 1.29 29.59
C MET A 478 -16.33 2.20 30.82
N ASN A 479 -17.45 2.87 31.08
CA ASN A 479 -17.58 3.79 32.21
C ASN A 479 -17.60 3.10 33.59
N THR A 480 -17.65 1.77 33.65
CA THR A 480 -17.50 1.02 34.91
C THR A 480 -16.05 0.80 35.30
N LEU A 481 -15.08 1.12 34.43
CA LEU A 481 -13.66 1.07 34.76
C LEU A 481 -13.27 2.24 35.67
N SER A 482 -12.50 1.95 36.72
CA SER A 482 -12.10 2.94 37.72
C SER A 482 -11.25 4.08 37.16
N ASN A 483 -10.47 3.84 36.10
CA ASN A 483 -9.62 4.84 35.45
C ASN A 483 -10.27 5.53 34.24
N PHE A 484 -11.44 5.09 33.76
CA PHE A 484 -12.01 5.59 32.51
C PHE A 484 -12.24 7.11 32.50
N ALA A 485 -12.81 7.65 33.58
CA ALA A 485 -13.07 9.09 33.68
C ALA A 485 -11.78 9.93 33.63
N GLU A 486 -10.68 9.41 34.20
CA GLU A 486 -9.38 10.06 34.18
C GLU A 486 -8.75 9.97 32.78
N GLU A 487 -8.75 8.79 32.15
CA GLU A 487 -8.25 8.62 30.77
C GLU A 487 -9.01 9.49 29.77
N GLN A 488 -10.34 9.59 29.90
CA GLN A 488 -11.15 10.45 29.05
C GLN A 488 -10.81 11.94 29.26
N ARG A 489 -10.57 12.36 30.51
CA ARG A 489 -10.13 13.72 30.83
C ARG A 489 -8.77 14.02 30.24
N GLN A 490 -7.80 13.11 30.40
CA GLN A 490 -6.46 13.21 29.83
C GLN A 490 -6.51 13.30 28.29
N ALA A 491 -7.35 12.50 27.64
CA ALA A 491 -7.55 12.57 26.20
C ALA A 491 -8.07 13.95 25.76
N ARG A 492 -9.09 14.49 26.44
CA ARG A 492 -9.62 15.84 26.17
C ARG A 492 -8.58 16.94 26.42
N LEU A 493 -7.78 16.82 27.47
CA LEU A 493 -6.71 17.78 27.77
C LEU A 493 -5.65 17.77 26.67
N ARG A 494 -5.17 16.59 26.26
CA ARG A 494 -4.20 16.48 25.15
C ARG A 494 -4.76 17.03 23.85
N LYS A 495 -6.02 16.75 23.52
CA LYS A 495 -6.70 17.34 22.37
C LYS A 495 -6.64 18.87 22.41
N ARG A 496 -6.98 19.48 23.55
CA ARG A 496 -6.91 20.94 23.73
C ARG A 496 -5.49 21.48 23.59
N MET A 497 -4.47 20.75 24.05
CA MET A 497 -3.07 21.16 23.88
C MET A 497 -2.62 21.13 22.42
N VAL A 498 -3.15 20.19 21.63
CA VAL A 498 -2.87 20.07 20.19
C VAL A 498 -3.69 21.06 19.36
N GLN A 499 -4.82 21.54 19.90
CA GLN A 499 -5.70 22.51 19.27
C GLN A 499 -5.11 23.91 19.40
N PHE A 500 -4.13 24.25 18.55
CA PHE A 500 -3.58 25.59 18.45
C PHE A 500 -4.67 26.65 18.24
N ASP A 501 -4.55 27.80 18.92
CA ASP A 501 -5.38 29.01 18.71
C ASP A 501 -5.06 29.72 17.38
N THR A 502 -4.62 28.99 16.35
CA THR A 502 -4.38 29.59 15.04
C THR A 502 -5.71 30.08 14.47
N PRO A 503 -5.87 31.41 14.25
CA PRO A 503 -7.10 31.95 13.70
C PRO A 503 -7.37 31.27 12.37
N ALA A 504 -8.58 30.73 12.20
CA ALA A 504 -8.99 30.07 10.97
C ALA A 504 -8.94 31.06 9.78
N GLY A 505 -7.79 31.20 9.13
CA GLY A 505 -7.62 32.21 8.09
C GLY A 505 -6.20 32.55 7.68
N VAL A 506 -5.18 32.36 8.53
CA VAL A 506 -3.79 32.59 8.10
C VAL A 506 -3.28 31.35 7.37
N ASP A 507 -2.95 31.52 6.08
CA ASP A 507 -2.33 30.49 5.24
C ASP A 507 -0.90 30.12 5.71
N ALA A 508 -0.39 30.80 6.74
CA ALA A 508 0.89 30.49 7.35
C ALA A 508 0.71 29.38 8.42
N PRO A 509 1.37 28.22 8.28
CA PRO A 509 1.44 27.26 9.37
C PRO A 509 2.10 27.90 10.61
N PRO A 510 1.73 27.50 11.84
CA PRO A 510 2.42 27.94 13.04
C PRO A 510 3.92 27.64 12.91
N THR A 511 4.75 28.65 13.19
CA THR A 511 6.20 28.52 13.14
C THR A 511 6.69 27.65 14.30
N ALA A 512 7.90 27.09 14.18
CA ALA A 512 8.53 26.37 15.30
C ALA A 512 8.64 27.24 16.57
N ALA A 513 8.71 28.57 16.42
CA ALA A 513 8.69 29.52 17.52
C ALA A 513 7.30 29.62 18.20
N ASP A 514 6.22 29.59 17.41
CA ASP A 514 4.85 29.57 17.95
C ASP A 514 4.58 28.28 18.74
N ILE A 515 5.09 27.14 18.24
CA ILE A 515 5.02 25.85 18.94
C ILE A 515 5.83 25.88 20.25
N ALA A 516 7.05 26.41 20.21
CA ALA A 516 7.92 26.50 21.39
C ALA A 516 7.38 27.49 22.45
N ALA A 517 6.76 28.59 22.04
CA ALA A 517 6.12 29.55 22.94
C ALA A 517 4.93 28.92 23.67
N ALA A 518 4.05 28.21 22.95
CA ALA A 518 2.91 27.52 23.54
C ALA A 518 3.31 26.43 24.57
N LEU A 519 4.44 25.75 24.34
CA LEU A 519 4.98 24.76 25.28
C LEU A 519 5.60 25.40 26.53
N ASN A 520 6.25 26.56 26.39
CA ASN A 520 6.92 27.26 27.48
C ASN A 520 5.95 28.02 28.42
N GLU A 521 4.77 28.42 27.96
CA GLU A 521 3.78 29.12 28.79
C GLU A 521 2.96 28.21 29.71
N ASN A 522 3.17 26.89 29.67
CA ASN A 522 2.47 25.95 30.53
C ASN A 522 3.30 25.58 31.78
N PRO A 523 3.08 26.21 32.96
CA PRO A 523 3.86 25.97 34.16
C PRO A 523 3.71 24.55 34.75
N ASN A 524 2.80 23.73 34.20
CA ASN A 524 2.63 22.33 34.59
C ASN A 524 3.55 21.35 33.84
N PHE A 525 4.37 21.83 32.91
CA PHE A 525 5.34 21.01 32.19
C PHE A 525 6.65 20.94 32.97
N ALA A 526 6.66 20.23 34.09
CA ALA A 526 7.91 19.74 34.66
C ALA A 526 8.38 18.55 33.82
N SER A 527 9.54 18.67 33.17
CA SER A 527 10.18 17.50 32.55
C SER A 527 10.45 16.48 33.66
N VAL A 528 9.63 15.42 33.70
CA VAL A 528 9.87 14.32 34.61
C VAL A 528 11.12 13.61 34.13
N ALA A 529 12.22 13.77 34.87
CA ALA A 529 13.43 13.00 34.63
C ALA A 529 13.08 11.52 34.72
N ILE A 530 13.20 10.80 33.61
CA ILE A 530 12.97 9.36 33.53
C ILE A 530 14.02 8.68 34.40
N ARG A 531 13.67 8.36 35.65
CA ARG A 531 14.45 7.43 36.48
C ARG A 531 14.05 6.02 36.08
N GLN A 532 14.94 5.32 35.39
CA GLN A 532 14.88 3.86 35.27
C GLN A 532 14.87 3.26 36.69
N VAL A 533 13.72 2.72 37.10
CA VAL A 533 13.63 1.87 38.28
C VAL A 533 13.73 0.43 37.78
N VAL A 534 14.94 -0.13 37.87
CA VAL A 534 15.17 -1.56 37.70
C VAL A 534 14.76 -2.25 39.00
N GLN A 535 13.61 -2.93 39.01
CA GLN A 535 13.30 -3.94 40.02
C GLN A 535 13.33 -5.34 39.40
N PRO A 536 14.09 -6.29 39.96
CA PRO A 536 14.08 -7.67 39.51
C PRO A 536 12.86 -8.40 40.10
N LEU A 537 11.96 -8.87 39.24
CA LEU A 537 10.90 -9.84 39.59
C LEU A 537 11.32 -11.26 39.13
N PRO A 538 10.84 -12.31 39.84
CA PRO A 538 11.40 -13.64 39.78
C PRO A 538 10.96 -14.43 38.54
N VAL A 539 11.90 -15.23 38.05
CA VAL A 539 11.86 -16.06 36.85
C VAL A 539 10.72 -17.07 36.88
N VAL A 540 9.85 -17.01 35.86
CA VAL A 540 8.99 -18.13 35.44
C VAL A 540 9.17 -18.31 33.94
N SER A 541 9.68 -19.49 33.56
CA SER A 541 10.07 -19.84 32.20
C SER A 541 8.87 -20.16 31.31
N HIS A 542 8.52 -19.27 30.39
CA HIS A 542 7.88 -19.61 29.12
C HIS A 542 8.30 -18.58 28.05
N THR A 543 8.79 -19.09 26.91
CA THR A 543 9.37 -18.34 25.79
C THR A 543 8.28 -17.64 24.96
N SER A 544 7.98 -16.40 25.30
CA SER A 544 7.38 -15.41 24.39
C SER A 544 8.30 -14.20 24.40
N GLU A 545 9.05 -13.98 23.32
CA GLU A 545 9.92 -12.82 23.15
C GLU A 545 9.06 -11.55 23.18
N GLU A 546 9.41 -10.64 24.10
CA GLU A 546 8.82 -9.32 24.24
C GLU A 546 9.28 -8.46 23.06
N ASP A 547 8.32 -7.91 22.33
CA ASP A 547 8.54 -6.86 21.32
C ASP A 547 9.15 -5.63 22.01
N GLU A 548 10.46 -5.43 21.85
CA GLU A 548 11.10 -4.14 22.12
C GLU A 548 10.54 -3.10 21.14
N ASP A 549 10.00 -2.00 21.68
CA ASP A 549 9.48 -0.85 20.93
C ASP A 549 10.61 -0.16 20.11
N VAL A 550 10.91 -0.71 18.93
CA VAL A 550 11.80 -0.06 17.95
C VAL A 550 11.09 1.16 17.37
N GLU A 551 11.77 2.31 17.43
CA GLU A 551 11.29 3.60 16.91
C GLU A 551 10.72 3.47 15.49
N PHE A 552 9.42 3.73 15.41
CA PHE A 552 8.66 3.82 14.17
C PHE A 552 8.95 5.17 13.50
N GLU A 553 10.01 5.22 12.70
CA GLU A 553 10.10 6.23 11.65
C GLU A 553 9.23 5.75 10.48
N GLU A 554 8.03 6.34 10.33
CA GLU A 554 7.39 6.39 9.02
C GLU A 554 8.38 7.14 8.13
N GLY A 555 9.05 6.42 7.23
CA GLY A 555 9.70 7.08 6.11
C GLY A 555 8.63 7.89 5.41
N GLU A 556 8.68 9.21 5.56
CA GLU A 556 8.00 10.14 4.67
C GLU A 556 8.54 9.82 3.28
N GLU A 557 7.83 8.94 2.56
CA GLU A 557 7.97 8.85 1.11
C GLU A 557 7.54 10.24 0.63
N GLU A 558 8.52 11.11 0.38
CA GLU A 558 8.32 12.30 -0.43
C GLU A 558 7.69 11.82 -1.74
N GLU A 559 6.37 11.99 -1.85
CA GLU A 559 5.62 11.76 -3.07
C GLU A 559 6.13 12.79 -4.10
N GLU A 560 7.18 12.41 -4.84
CA GLU A 560 7.51 13.05 -6.10
C GLU A 560 6.36 12.75 -7.06
N ASP A 561 5.37 13.64 -7.09
CA ASP A 561 4.28 13.69 -8.06
C ASP A 561 4.85 13.94 -9.47
N GLU A 562 5.47 12.93 -10.08
CA GLU A 562 5.73 12.90 -11.52
C GLU A 562 4.47 12.46 -12.26
N ASP A 563 3.45 13.31 -12.25
CA ASP A 563 2.36 13.28 -13.23
C ASP A 563 2.92 13.72 -14.60
N SER A 564 3.55 12.78 -15.31
CA SER A 564 3.94 12.94 -16.72
C SER A 564 3.15 11.98 -17.62
N ASP A 565 1.83 12.13 -17.63
CA ASP A 565 0.98 11.69 -18.75
C ASP A 565 0.87 12.85 -19.76
N GLN A 566 1.98 13.23 -20.38
CA GLN A 566 2.00 14.05 -21.60
C GLN A 566 2.45 13.18 -22.78
N GLY A 567 1.60 13.11 -23.80
CA GLY A 567 1.83 12.28 -24.98
C GLY A 567 3.08 12.72 -25.75
N GLU A 568 4.08 11.86 -25.79
CA GLU A 568 5.24 12.01 -26.67
C GLU A 568 4.95 11.43 -28.06
N GLN A 569 4.71 12.32 -29.02
CA GLN A 569 5.09 12.08 -30.40
C GLN A 569 6.55 12.50 -30.54
N GLY A 570 7.46 11.52 -30.48
CA GLY A 570 8.89 11.72 -30.74
C GLY A 570 9.26 11.18 -32.12
N ASP A 571 9.62 12.08 -33.04
CA ASP A 571 10.35 11.75 -34.26
C ASP A 571 11.77 11.24 -33.92
N PRO A 572 12.33 10.29 -34.68
CA PRO A 572 13.63 9.71 -34.37
C PRO A 572 14.78 10.63 -34.79
N ILE A 573 15.61 11.03 -33.82
CA ILE A 573 16.93 11.60 -34.05
C ILE A 573 17.90 10.44 -34.33
N GLU A 574 18.50 10.44 -35.52
CA GLU A 574 19.62 9.58 -35.89
C GLU A 574 20.85 9.89 -35.02
N GLN A 575 21.31 8.90 -34.26
CA GLN A 575 22.68 8.90 -33.73
C GLN A 575 23.45 7.75 -34.38
N SER A 576 24.42 8.13 -35.21
CA SER A 576 25.39 7.26 -35.84
C SER A 576 26.39 6.75 -34.81
N ASN A 577 26.39 5.44 -34.54
CA ASN A 577 27.49 4.77 -33.87
C ASN A 577 28.38 4.13 -34.95
N ASN A 578 29.59 4.64 -35.09
CA ASN A 578 30.67 4.00 -35.84
C ASN A 578 31.60 3.28 -34.84
N PRO A 579 31.93 2.00 -35.01
CA PRO A 579 32.79 1.28 -34.08
C PRO A 579 34.22 1.22 -34.62
N ASP A 580 35.17 1.80 -33.90
CA ASP A 580 36.59 1.50 -34.07
C ASP A 580 37.25 1.19 -32.72
N ASN A 581 37.45 -0.11 -32.52
CA ASN A 581 38.76 -0.72 -32.31
C ASN A 581 39.63 -0.22 -31.13
N VAL A 582 39.57 -0.91 -29.98
CA VAL A 582 40.78 -1.19 -29.16
C VAL A 582 40.64 -2.56 -28.50
N SER A 583 41.49 -3.50 -28.93
CA SER A 583 41.78 -4.76 -28.26
C SER A 583 42.88 -4.53 -27.22
N PHE A 584 42.70 -4.96 -25.97
CA PHE A 584 43.83 -5.35 -25.10
C PHE A 584 43.39 -6.41 -24.08
N LEU A 585 44.03 -7.58 -24.15
CA LEU A 585 44.09 -8.58 -23.09
C LEU A 585 45.41 -8.40 -22.29
N PRO A 586 45.50 -8.95 -21.06
CA PRO A 586 46.34 -8.45 -19.98
C PRO A 586 47.59 -9.32 -19.73
N GLN A 587 48.52 -8.85 -18.88
CA GLN A 587 49.29 -9.67 -17.92
C GLN A 587 50.17 -8.80 -16.96
N PRO A 588 50.75 -9.35 -15.87
CA PRO A 588 50.61 -8.79 -14.51
C PRO A 588 51.96 -8.40 -13.85
N ALA A 589 51.89 -7.77 -12.66
CA ALA A 589 52.64 -8.16 -11.44
C ALA A 589 52.78 -7.00 -10.42
N ALA A 590 52.89 -7.43 -9.15
CA ALA A 590 53.56 -6.77 -8.02
C ALA A 590 52.81 -5.71 -7.20
N ALA A 591 52.31 -6.16 -6.04
CA ALA A 591 52.29 -5.42 -4.78
C ALA A 591 53.73 -5.36 -4.17
N PRO A 592 54.02 -4.71 -3.01
CA PRO A 592 53.12 -4.03 -2.08
C PRO A 592 53.63 -2.67 -1.52
N ASP A 593 52.78 -2.06 -0.68
CA ASP A 593 53.13 -1.53 0.65
C ASP A 593 52.90 -0.02 0.95
N GLN A 594 52.47 0.19 2.19
CA GLN A 594 52.54 1.37 3.06
C GLN A 594 51.32 2.30 3.25
N ARG A 595 50.76 2.11 4.46
CA ARG A 595 49.91 2.97 5.28
C ARG A 595 50.51 4.37 5.52
N ARG A 596 49.68 5.43 5.53
CA ARG A 596 49.30 6.20 6.74
C ARG A 596 48.35 7.38 6.42
N PRO A 597 47.53 7.82 7.40
CA PRO A 597 46.47 8.82 7.24
C PRO A 597 46.92 10.24 7.64
N ILE A 598 46.27 11.27 7.10
CA ILE A 598 46.39 12.66 7.59
C ILE A 598 44.99 13.22 7.87
N LEU A 599 44.89 13.82 9.05
CA LEU A 599 43.77 14.49 9.70
C LEU A 599 44.10 16.00 9.76
N GLN A 600 43.08 16.84 9.98
CA GLN A 600 43.11 18.28 10.32
C GLN A 600 43.24 19.27 9.14
N GLN A 601 42.63 20.45 9.09
CA GLN A 601 41.59 21.23 9.81
C GLN A 601 41.49 22.58 9.04
N ILE A 602 40.62 23.52 9.49
CA ILE A 602 40.63 25.00 9.32
C ILE A 602 39.53 25.53 8.36
N VAL A 603 38.69 26.54 8.63
CA VAL A 603 38.28 27.40 9.78
C VAL A 603 37.02 28.20 9.34
N GLN A 604 36.20 28.64 10.30
CA GLN A 604 35.04 29.54 10.19
C GLN A 604 35.39 31.04 10.12
N THR A 605 34.47 31.86 9.56
CA THR A 605 34.22 33.30 9.89
C THR A 605 32.81 33.67 9.33
N VAL A 606 31.76 34.07 10.08
CA VAL A 606 31.44 35.33 10.84
C VAL A 606 31.44 36.58 9.93
N ALA A 607 30.50 37.53 9.88
CA ALA A 607 29.13 37.73 10.38
C ALA A 607 28.54 39.06 9.78
N THR A 608 27.20 39.22 9.87
CA THR A 608 26.39 40.44 10.17
C THR A 608 26.61 41.80 9.48
N VAL A 609 25.50 42.42 9.02
CA VAL A 609 25.01 43.84 9.19
C VAL A 609 23.66 43.93 8.42
N ALA A 610 22.60 44.69 8.70
CA ALA A 610 21.97 45.32 9.86
C ALA A 610 20.57 45.83 9.42
N SER A 611 19.73 46.10 10.40
CA SER A 611 18.35 46.61 10.35
C SER A 611 18.18 48.00 9.72
N LEU A 612 16.96 48.36 9.27
CA LEU A 612 16.30 49.64 9.60
C LEU A 612 14.83 49.77 9.12
N SER A 613 13.97 50.14 10.09
CA SER A 613 12.81 51.06 10.05
C SER A 613 11.45 50.73 9.38
N GLN A 614 10.41 50.78 10.24
CA GLN A 614 8.95 50.93 10.04
C GLN A 614 8.54 52.37 9.59
N PRO A 615 7.26 52.83 9.71
CA PRO A 615 5.96 52.35 9.18
C PRO A 615 5.18 53.48 8.46
N ALA A 616 4.03 53.18 7.85
CA ALA A 616 2.97 54.17 7.61
C ALA A 616 1.57 53.53 7.62
N GLN A 617 0.65 54.21 8.30
CA GLN A 617 -0.74 53.87 8.56
C GLN A 617 -1.68 54.43 7.46
N ASP A 618 -2.95 54.04 7.59
CA ASP A 618 -4.18 54.69 7.12
C ASP A 618 -4.62 54.47 5.65
N ALA A 619 -5.77 53.82 5.48
CA ALA A 619 -7.02 54.55 5.23
C ALA A 619 -8.23 53.60 5.09
N ALA A 620 -9.30 53.98 5.79
CA ALA A 620 -10.65 53.47 5.66
C ALA A 620 -11.28 53.79 4.30
N GLY A 621 -12.29 53.01 3.91
CA GLY A 621 -13.13 53.28 2.74
C GLY A 621 -14.33 52.36 2.68
N ASP A 622 -15.41 52.78 3.35
CA ASP A 622 -16.78 52.33 3.12
C ASP A 622 -17.22 52.58 1.67
N ALA A 623 -17.96 51.64 1.07
CA ALA A 623 -19.04 51.93 0.12
C ALA A 623 -19.81 50.65 -0.28
N ASP A 624 -20.92 50.46 0.42
CA ASP A 624 -22.25 50.10 -0.09
C ASP A 624 -22.46 50.10 -1.63
N ASN A 625 -22.95 48.98 -2.19
CA ASN A 625 -24.13 48.96 -3.07
C ASN A 625 -24.44 47.54 -3.62
N THR A 626 -25.58 47.03 -3.17
CA THR A 626 -26.73 46.54 -3.97
C THR A 626 -26.49 45.87 -5.34
N ASP A 627 -27.08 44.67 -5.44
CA ASP A 627 -28.19 44.31 -6.35
C ASP A 627 -27.95 43.15 -7.33
N GLY A 628 -28.90 42.21 -7.25
CA GLY A 628 -29.48 41.45 -8.38
C GLY A 628 -28.57 40.59 -9.25
N THR A 629 -28.77 39.27 -9.22
CA THR A 629 -29.76 38.58 -10.08
C THR A 629 -29.49 37.08 -10.18
N ASP A 630 -30.57 36.31 -10.06
CA ASP A 630 -30.69 34.89 -10.35
C ASP A 630 -30.26 34.53 -11.77
N HIS A 631 -29.42 33.51 -11.90
CA HIS A 631 -29.39 32.67 -13.10
C HIS A 631 -29.23 31.19 -12.73
N VAL A 632 -30.38 30.52 -12.67
CA VAL A 632 -30.53 29.07 -12.79
C VAL A 632 -30.05 28.65 -14.19
N MET A 633 -29.03 27.80 -14.26
CA MET A 633 -28.61 27.14 -15.50
C MET A 633 -29.02 25.67 -15.43
N ASP A 634 -30.11 25.36 -16.14
CA ASP A 634 -30.52 24.01 -16.52
C ASP A 634 -29.43 23.37 -17.40
N ILE A 635 -28.79 22.31 -16.92
CA ILE A 635 -27.92 21.45 -17.72
C ILE A 635 -28.72 20.23 -18.16
N LYS A 636 -29.08 20.20 -19.44
CA LYS A 636 -29.58 19.01 -20.14
C LYS A 636 -28.47 17.96 -20.28
N VAL A 637 -28.72 16.77 -19.77
CA VAL A 637 -27.92 15.56 -19.98
C VAL A 637 -28.29 14.96 -21.34
N PRO A 638 -27.33 14.68 -22.26
CA PRO A 638 -27.60 13.87 -23.45
C PRO A 638 -27.45 12.38 -23.13
N GLU A 639 -28.47 11.63 -23.52
CA GLU A 639 -28.53 10.17 -23.53
C GLU A 639 -27.64 9.58 -24.65
N GLY A 640 -26.93 8.50 -24.29
CA GLY A 640 -26.80 7.28 -25.10
C GLY A 640 -26.00 7.34 -26.41
N GLU A 641 -24.74 6.90 -26.36
CA GLU A 641 -24.10 6.23 -27.50
C GLU A 641 -23.42 4.92 -27.05
N HIS A 642 -23.90 3.82 -27.62
CA HIS A 642 -23.34 2.47 -27.49
C HIS A 642 -22.05 2.36 -28.31
N LEU A 643 -20.93 2.06 -27.65
CA LEU A 643 -19.69 1.67 -28.32
C LEU A 643 -19.70 0.16 -28.64
N PRO A 644 -19.22 -0.26 -29.82
CA PRO A 644 -19.17 -1.66 -30.20
C PRO A 644 -18.02 -2.39 -29.50
N ILE A 645 -18.34 -3.54 -28.90
CA ILE A 645 -17.39 -4.45 -28.25
C ILE A 645 -16.62 -5.24 -29.32
N ASP A 646 -15.30 -5.29 -29.15
CA ASP A 646 -14.35 -6.07 -29.96
C ASP A 646 -14.60 -7.60 -29.79
N PRO A 647 -14.85 -8.34 -30.89
CA PRO A 647 -15.15 -9.78 -30.84
C PRO A 647 -13.92 -10.70 -30.65
N THR A 648 -12.74 -10.17 -30.32
CA THR A 648 -11.53 -11.01 -30.10
C THR A 648 -11.25 -11.40 -28.64
N LEU A 649 -12.18 -11.12 -27.72
CA LEU A 649 -12.17 -11.59 -26.33
C LEU A 649 -13.30 -12.59 -26.05
N GLN A 650 -13.11 -13.82 -26.51
CA GLN A 650 -13.84 -15.04 -26.11
C GLN A 650 -12.81 -16.18 -26.10
N LEU A 651 -12.77 -17.17 -25.21
CA LEU A 651 -13.56 -17.56 -24.04
C LEU A 651 -12.65 -18.60 -23.35
N TRP A 652 -12.40 -18.49 -22.05
CA TRP A 652 -12.16 -19.69 -21.24
C TRP A 652 -13.53 -20.10 -20.70
N ASP A 653 -13.95 -21.29 -21.07
CA ASP A 653 -15.27 -21.85 -20.80
C ASP A 653 -15.18 -22.72 -19.53
N PRO A 654 -15.74 -22.33 -18.36
CA PRO A 654 -15.82 -23.20 -17.20
C PRO A 654 -17.19 -23.91 -17.21
N ALA A 655 -17.41 -24.77 -18.19
CA ALA A 655 -18.57 -25.65 -18.25
C ALA A 655 -18.15 -27.10 -18.03
N THR A 656 -17.70 -27.43 -16.82
CA THR A 656 -17.82 -28.78 -16.28
C THR A 656 -18.25 -28.69 -14.81
N PRO A 657 -19.41 -29.28 -14.44
CA PRO A 657 -19.82 -29.31 -13.05
C PRO A 657 -18.95 -30.30 -12.28
N ILE A 658 -18.26 -29.81 -11.26
CA ILE A 658 -17.65 -30.66 -10.23
C ILE A 658 -18.80 -31.32 -9.44
N PRO A 659 -18.89 -32.65 -9.36
CA PRO A 659 -19.90 -33.28 -8.53
C PRO A 659 -19.51 -33.10 -7.06
N ILE A 660 -20.20 -32.18 -6.37
CA ILE A 660 -20.20 -32.11 -4.91
C ILE A 660 -21.11 -33.23 -4.41
N ILE A 661 -20.52 -34.38 -4.07
CA ILE A 661 -21.17 -35.38 -3.22
C ILE A 661 -20.58 -35.22 -1.82
N LEU A 662 -21.24 -34.43 -0.98
CA LEU A 662 -21.17 -34.57 0.48
C LEU A 662 -22.59 -34.39 1.02
N SER A 663 -23.35 -35.47 0.95
CA SER A 663 -24.58 -35.64 1.71
C SER A 663 -24.19 -36.08 3.13
N TYR A 664 -24.35 -35.21 4.12
CA TYR A 664 -24.40 -35.62 5.51
C TYR A 664 -25.84 -36.02 5.86
N PRO A 665 -26.13 -37.29 6.22
CA PRO A 665 -27.42 -37.64 6.78
C PRO A 665 -27.42 -37.29 8.27
N SER A 666 -28.13 -36.21 8.59
CA SER A 666 -28.73 -36.04 9.91
C SER A 666 -29.84 -37.08 10.06
N THR A 667 -29.65 -38.07 10.95
CA THR A 667 -30.65 -38.64 11.86
C THR A 667 -30.19 -40.03 12.33
N LEU A 668 -29.78 -40.15 13.59
CA LEU A 668 -29.91 -41.41 14.32
C LEU A 668 -30.26 -41.09 15.78
N ARG A 669 -31.53 -41.36 16.09
CA ARG A 669 -32.13 -41.38 17.42
C ARG A 669 -31.44 -42.44 18.28
N LEU A 670 -31.00 -42.04 19.46
CA LEU A 670 -30.73 -42.96 20.58
C LEU A 670 -32.05 -43.35 21.25
N PRO A 671 -32.24 -44.63 21.62
CA PRO A 671 -33.15 -44.99 22.69
C PRO A 671 -32.39 -45.45 23.95
N PHE A 672 -32.77 -44.87 25.10
CA PHE A 672 -32.74 -45.50 26.43
C PHE A 672 -33.44 -46.89 26.36
N ARG A 673 -33.15 -47.96 27.12
CA ARG A 673 -32.80 -48.19 28.55
C ARG A 673 -32.52 -49.73 28.77
N PRO A 674 -32.43 -50.33 29.99
CA PRO A 674 -31.23 -50.97 30.59
C PRO A 674 -31.33 -52.50 30.90
N LYS A 675 -30.25 -53.11 31.41
CA LYS A 675 -30.14 -54.25 32.38
C LYS A 675 -28.66 -54.66 32.55
N THR A 676 -28.02 -54.44 33.70
CA THR A 676 -27.72 -55.38 34.82
C THR A 676 -27.08 -56.70 34.42
N ASP A 677 -25.85 -56.94 34.90
CA ASP A 677 -25.31 -58.12 35.62
C ASP A 677 -23.76 -58.04 35.55
N GLU A 678 -23.02 -57.72 36.62
CA GLU A 678 -22.53 -58.52 37.76
C GLU A 678 -21.15 -59.19 37.51
N MET A 679 -20.30 -59.09 38.55
CA MET A 679 -19.09 -59.88 38.89
C MET A 679 -17.66 -59.42 38.47
N ASP A 680 -16.96 -58.91 39.49
CA ASP A 680 -15.65 -59.33 40.05
C ASP A 680 -14.38 -59.45 39.17
N PHE A 681 -13.29 -58.74 39.54
CA PHE A 681 -12.10 -59.35 40.18
C PHE A 681 -10.97 -58.33 40.52
N GLU A 682 -10.62 -58.34 41.80
CA GLU A 682 -9.33 -58.15 42.50
C GLU A 682 -8.28 -57.08 42.13
N MET A 683 -7.99 -56.27 43.16
CA MET A 683 -6.68 -55.69 43.49
C MET A 683 -5.64 -56.77 43.80
N THR A 684 -4.38 -56.56 43.40
CA THR A 684 -3.25 -56.88 44.29
C THR A 684 -2.04 -55.99 44.04
N ASP A 685 -1.51 -55.58 45.18
CA ASP A 685 -0.31 -54.83 45.51
C ASP A 685 0.97 -55.64 45.21
N MET A 686 2.09 -55.00 44.89
CA MET A 686 3.40 -55.35 45.50
C MET A 686 4.52 -54.36 45.14
N SER A 687 5.27 -54.06 46.19
CA SER A 687 6.31 -53.06 46.37
C SER A 687 7.72 -53.46 45.91
N ARG A 688 8.55 -52.42 45.68
CA ARG A 688 9.99 -52.24 46.00
C ARG A 688 11.05 -53.14 45.33
N MET A 689 12.02 -52.49 44.66
CA MET A 689 13.44 -52.59 45.03
C MET A 689 14.29 -51.43 44.45
N SER A 690 15.12 -50.83 45.30
CA SER A 690 16.16 -49.85 45.01
C SER A 690 17.47 -50.53 44.56
N ILE A 691 18.38 -49.80 43.90
CA ILE A 691 19.84 -49.66 44.22
C ILE A 691 20.63 -48.97 43.08
N ILE A 692 21.19 -47.79 43.41
CA ILE A 692 22.56 -47.25 43.22
C ILE A 692 23.29 -47.42 41.86
N SER A 693 23.69 -46.30 41.23
CA SER A 693 25.12 -45.94 41.01
C SER A 693 25.33 -44.50 40.50
N LEU A 694 26.08 -43.75 41.30
CA LEU A 694 26.82 -42.52 40.95
C LEU A 694 28.17 -42.92 40.34
N VAL A 695 28.59 -42.26 39.25
CA VAL A 695 30.01 -42.00 38.95
C VAL A 695 30.14 -40.61 38.32
N SER A 696 31.01 -39.79 38.90
CA SER A 696 31.44 -38.47 38.45
C SER A 696 32.81 -38.53 37.72
N PHE A 697 33.22 -37.37 37.19
CA PHE A 697 34.51 -36.98 36.55
C PHE A 697 34.60 -37.27 35.04
N SER A 698 34.96 -36.32 34.17
CA SER A 698 35.73 -35.07 34.31
C SER A 698 35.12 -33.91 33.53
#